data_AF-G4ZWX9-F1
#
_entry.id   AF-G4ZWX9-F1
#
_cell.length_a   1.000
_cell.length_b   1.000
_cell.length_c   1.000
_cell.angle_alpha   90.00
_cell.angle_beta   90.00
_cell.angle_gamma   90.00
#
_symmetry.space_group_name_H-M   'P 1'
#
loop_
_entity.id
_entity.type
_entity.pdbx_description
1 polymer ?
#
loop_
_entity_poly.entity_id
_entity_poly.type
_entity_poly.pdbx_seq_one_letter_code
_entity_poly.pdbx_strand_id
1 'polypeptide(L)'
;MKFPQEEQEAHEASQCVVAERRRQIAADALLVNEEIVCDWCQQKVKKRKLLDHQEDECPERERPCPNAINGCKEWVPVGKFDEHLRTDCMVTIERNTLAARAREKNSPVACPECGVVVRLRHLERHFRDDCVSRIVSCKNAAHGCKARLRWRDRHLHEDFMSLSKDRSMIEFRTGGNAYIAINNNTSQAPSSQSSVDLPPPWTAEYFVWMVDAEEEILALHRSSLELMETVVLNTRENEQWQAKSDACKKKLKELKQKRKRKANDKAQAAGTHLSGEEMSSAAKQLAEDFNDAENGLLATRKEIALARGWIEINILEAKRILDADVADEEAKQALAASIADQTAQILQERTLLVQLLPEVDRVALGDLDAWATQLASGSPSKESKAERQRKAAEQNKLLKKRSEFQAQLEALDPDDADTPRLQRRFEREIAKVDAKLALVSENKPTQLLERCGRHIIASSGKNVISLVAGPKGEISFYRPSGAKAAREVNFQTRLERIRWNHVVFSAGAKELSLFVNGELKSVRRGVFGLPMSRIGTKEQAESFQGFVLEVRYWKECRTVQQIQQHAASILHVRKCKKLLGYWTFEEGMGDLVDDMALKLPRSACFGTAWVLFDTPEVRKRFGIPPTPSLRDQTCCVVNQKLKLLAQRARDRELDMVPCRQHCEQVVAFRSLERHHRVECVHRMVVCKEVGCEQVYRWSSEAEHLRAKCERHLFREELVRRYHDKRELVECILNCAQLVQRRFMALHCHKECVNRLITCPWADCGETIVAKTLARHLERDCRSQSKERDR
;
A
#
# COMPACT_ATOMS: atom_id res chain seq x y z
N MET A 1 -34.83 144.03 12.35
CA MET A 1 -33.71 144.97 12.11
C MET A 1 -32.50 144.13 11.75
N LYS A 2 -32.00 144.22 10.51
CA LYS A 2 -30.78 143.56 10.06
C LYS A 2 -29.61 144.50 10.38
N PHE A 3 -28.63 144.02 11.15
CA PHE A 3 -27.41 144.77 11.44
C PHE A 3 -26.53 144.88 10.18
N PRO A 4 -25.82 146.01 9.98
CA PRO A 4 -24.87 146.17 8.87
C PRO A 4 -23.73 145.15 8.97
N GLN A 5 -23.41 144.49 7.85
CA GLN A 5 -22.45 143.38 7.79
C GLN A 5 -21.01 143.78 8.20
N GLU A 6 -20.62 145.02 7.94
CA GLU A 6 -19.29 145.55 8.33
C GLU A 6 -19.11 145.63 9.86
N GLU A 7 -20.17 145.94 10.61
CA GLU A 7 -20.11 145.97 12.08
C GLU A 7 -20.03 144.56 12.69
N GLN A 8 -20.64 143.58 12.04
CA GLN A 8 -20.56 142.17 12.43
C GLN A 8 -19.15 141.62 12.18
N GLU A 9 -18.53 141.95 11.05
CA GLU A 9 -17.16 141.54 10.73
C GLU A 9 -16.12 142.20 11.67
N ALA A 10 -16.31 143.46 12.06
CA ALA A 10 -15.45 144.13 13.03
C ALA A 10 -15.57 143.54 14.45
N HIS A 11 -16.79 143.15 14.87
CA HIS A 11 -17.03 142.48 16.14
C HIS A 11 -16.42 141.06 16.14
N GLU A 12 -16.57 140.29 15.06
CA GLU A 12 -15.94 138.97 14.91
C GLU A 12 -14.40 139.02 14.85
N ALA A 13 -13.83 140.13 14.37
CA ALA A 13 -12.38 140.34 14.33
C ALA A 13 -11.76 140.62 15.71
N SER A 14 -12.44 141.41 16.57
CA SER A 14 -11.81 142.04 17.74
C SER A 14 -12.50 141.83 19.10
N GLN A 15 -13.77 141.42 19.16
CA GLN A 15 -14.56 141.38 20.42
C GLN A 15 -15.44 140.13 20.59
N CYS A 16 -15.56 139.26 19.57
CA CYS A 16 -16.40 138.07 19.63
C CYS A 16 -15.68 136.88 20.28
N VAL A 17 -16.10 136.55 21.51
CA VAL A 17 -15.59 135.42 22.31
C VAL A 17 -15.72 134.07 21.58
N VAL A 18 -16.75 133.90 20.74
CA VAL A 18 -16.96 132.66 19.97
C VAL A 18 -15.95 132.53 18.82
N ALA A 19 -15.60 133.64 18.16
CA ALA A 19 -14.61 133.66 17.09
C ALA A 19 -13.19 133.44 17.64
N GLU A 20 -12.86 134.02 18.80
CA GLU A 20 -11.59 133.81 19.49
C GLU A 20 -11.44 132.36 19.96
N ARG A 21 -12.49 131.78 20.55
CA ARG A 21 -12.51 130.35 20.94
C ARG A 21 -12.41 129.41 19.73
N ARG A 22 -13.00 129.76 18.59
CA ARG A 22 -12.85 129.01 17.32
C ARG A 22 -11.41 129.09 16.77
N ARG A 23 -10.74 130.24 16.88
CA ARG A 23 -9.32 130.39 16.49
C ARG A 23 -8.40 129.58 17.41
N GLN A 24 -8.66 129.56 18.72
CA GLN A 24 -7.93 128.69 19.68
C GLN A 24 -8.14 127.20 19.37
N ILE A 25 -9.38 126.76 19.14
CA ILE A 25 -9.66 125.36 18.76
C ILE A 25 -8.99 124.99 17.42
N ALA A 26 -8.92 125.92 16.46
CA ALA A 26 -8.24 125.70 15.19
C ALA A 26 -6.70 125.63 15.33
N ALA A 27 -6.12 126.44 16.23
CA ALA A 27 -4.69 126.40 16.54
C ALA A 27 -4.31 125.11 17.31
N ASP A 28 -5.12 124.69 18.29
CA ASP A 28 -4.94 123.44 19.02
C ASP A 28 -5.12 122.21 18.10
N ALA A 29 -6.03 122.28 17.11
CA ALA A 29 -6.22 121.23 16.13
C ALA A 29 -5.01 121.03 15.19
N LEU A 30 -4.18 122.05 14.96
CA LEU A 30 -2.94 121.93 14.17
C LEU A 30 -1.84 121.17 14.94
N LEU A 31 -1.72 121.39 16.26
CA LEU A 31 -0.78 120.66 17.14
C LEU A 31 -1.19 119.19 17.36
N VAL A 32 -2.49 118.90 17.39
CA VAL A 32 -3.02 117.54 17.64
C VAL A 32 -3.01 116.66 16.38
N ASN A 33 -2.98 117.25 15.18
CA ASN A 33 -2.94 116.53 13.89
C ASN A 33 -1.53 116.46 13.25
N GLU A 34 -0.48 116.88 13.97
CA GLU A 34 0.92 116.76 13.53
C GLU A 34 1.24 115.29 13.15
N GLU A 35 1.86 115.08 11.98
CA GLU A 35 2.26 113.74 11.52
C GLU A 35 3.62 113.37 12.11
N ILE A 36 3.63 112.30 12.92
CA ILE A 36 4.83 111.76 13.55
C ILE A 36 5.10 110.36 12.99
N VAL A 37 6.38 109.99 12.89
CA VAL A 37 6.78 108.67 12.40
C VAL A 37 6.67 107.68 13.56
N CYS A 38 6.06 106.52 13.32
CA CYS A 38 6.03 105.45 14.31
C CYS A 38 7.44 104.87 14.49
N ASP A 39 7.94 104.86 15.72
CA ASP A 39 9.28 104.35 16.02
C ASP A 39 9.45 102.84 15.78
N TRP A 40 8.35 102.09 15.65
CA TRP A 40 8.38 100.63 15.47
C TRP A 40 8.33 100.20 14.00
N CYS A 41 7.41 100.75 13.20
CA CYS A 41 7.23 100.36 11.79
C CYS A 41 7.66 101.45 10.78
N GLN A 42 8.09 102.61 11.26
CA GLN A 42 8.49 103.79 10.48
C GLN A 42 7.39 104.37 9.55
N GLN A 43 6.12 104.02 9.75
CA GLN A 43 5.01 104.60 9.02
C GLN A 43 4.62 105.97 9.61
N LYS A 44 4.17 106.89 8.76
CA LYS A 44 3.73 108.24 9.19
C LYS A 44 2.30 108.17 9.71
N VAL A 45 2.10 108.59 10.96
CA VAL A 45 0.80 108.53 11.65
C VAL A 45 0.51 109.87 12.32
N LYS A 46 -0.76 110.24 12.46
CA LYS A 46 -1.14 111.45 13.21
C LYS A 46 -0.87 111.24 14.69
N LYS A 47 -0.23 112.21 15.35
CA LYS A 47 0.19 112.16 16.77
C LYS A 47 -0.90 111.69 17.74
N ARG A 48 -2.14 112.15 17.56
CA ARG A 48 -3.29 111.69 18.36
C ARG A 48 -3.66 110.20 18.21
N LYS A 49 -3.30 109.59 17.07
CA LYS A 49 -3.56 108.18 16.72
C LYS A 49 -2.29 107.33 16.81
N LEU A 50 -1.17 107.88 17.28
CA LEU A 50 0.09 107.13 17.36
C LEU A 50 -0.04 105.94 18.31
N LEU A 51 -0.72 106.14 19.45
CA LEU A 51 -1.02 105.08 20.41
C LEU A 51 -1.96 104.02 19.82
N ASP A 52 -3.10 104.44 19.24
CA ASP A 52 -4.03 103.52 18.55
C ASP A 52 -3.31 102.72 17.45
N HIS A 53 -2.42 103.37 16.69
CA HIS A 53 -1.63 102.70 15.68
C HIS A 53 -0.65 101.70 16.28
N GLN A 54 0.09 102.06 17.34
CA GLN A 54 1.04 101.15 18.00
C GLN A 54 0.35 99.94 18.64
N GLU A 55 -0.83 100.12 19.25
CA GLU A 55 -1.54 99.05 19.97
C GLU A 55 -2.35 98.12 19.04
N ASP A 56 -2.99 98.67 18.01
CA ASP A 56 -3.97 97.94 17.19
C ASP A 56 -3.56 97.73 15.73
N GLU A 57 -2.87 98.67 15.10
CA GLU A 57 -2.63 98.65 13.64
C GLU A 57 -1.19 98.30 13.23
N CYS A 58 -0.19 98.52 14.09
CA CYS A 58 1.23 98.45 13.76
C CYS A 58 1.67 96.99 13.49
N PRO A 59 2.32 96.69 12.35
CA PRO A 59 2.73 95.33 12.01
C PRO A 59 3.89 94.83 12.87
N GLU A 60 4.71 95.74 13.42
CA GLU A 60 5.85 95.40 14.28
C GLU A 60 5.46 95.27 15.77
N ARG A 61 4.17 95.41 16.11
CA ARG A 61 3.71 95.16 17.48
C ARG A 61 3.85 93.68 17.83
N GLU A 62 4.44 93.39 18.97
CA GLU A 62 4.62 92.02 19.43
C GLU A 62 3.34 91.49 20.07
N ARG A 63 2.89 90.34 19.61
CA ARG A 63 1.78 89.59 20.21
C ARG A 63 2.23 88.14 20.39
N PRO A 64 1.66 87.41 21.37
CA PRO A 64 1.97 86.00 21.51
C PRO A 64 1.55 85.25 20.25
N CYS A 65 2.34 84.26 19.85
CA CYS A 65 2.04 83.42 18.69
C CYS A 65 0.59 82.91 18.74
N PRO A 66 -0.15 82.82 17.61
CA PRO A 66 -1.50 82.25 17.58
C PRO A 66 -1.61 80.84 18.19
N ASN A 67 -0.51 80.06 18.15
CA ASN A 67 -0.41 78.74 18.77
C ASN A 67 0.07 78.77 20.24
N ALA A 68 0.04 79.93 20.91
CA ALA A 68 0.48 80.04 22.29
C ALA A 68 -0.34 79.19 23.26
N ILE A 69 -1.66 79.11 23.02
CA ILE A 69 -2.57 78.22 23.75
C ILE A 69 -2.15 76.74 23.60
N ASN A 70 -1.55 76.39 22.46
CA ASN A 70 -1.08 75.04 22.14
C ASN A 70 0.39 74.79 22.53
N GLY A 71 1.05 75.74 23.20
CA GLY A 71 2.38 75.56 23.80
C GLY A 71 3.54 76.35 23.18
N CYS A 72 3.32 77.17 22.15
CA CYS A 72 4.37 78.04 21.61
C CYS A 72 4.56 79.28 22.52
N LYS A 73 5.76 79.51 23.05
CA LYS A 73 6.00 80.61 24.02
C LYS A 73 6.55 81.90 23.38
N GLU A 74 6.68 81.93 22.06
CA GLU A 74 7.31 83.05 21.35
C GLU A 74 6.34 84.22 21.14
N TRP A 75 6.88 85.42 21.34
CA TRP A 75 6.24 86.70 21.01
C TRP A 75 6.81 87.15 19.67
N VAL A 76 5.92 87.44 18.72
CA VAL A 76 6.32 87.69 17.34
C VAL A 76 5.61 88.97 16.85
N PRO A 77 6.27 89.78 16.02
CA PRO A 77 5.61 90.84 15.28
C PRO A 77 4.43 90.32 14.47
N VAL A 78 3.26 90.97 14.57
CA VAL A 78 2.04 90.53 13.87
C VAL A 78 2.25 90.41 12.36
N GLY A 79 3.06 91.28 11.74
CA GLY A 79 3.41 91.22 10.31
C GLY A 79 4.25 90.00 9.92
N LYS A 80 4.92 89.34 10.87
CA LYS A 80 5.81 88.17 10.66
C LYS A 80 5.21 86.87 11.17
N PHE A 81 3.96 86.87 11.62
CA PHE A 81 3.27 85.67 12.10
C PHE A 81 3.28 84.52 11.10
N ASP A 82 2.99 84.80 9.82
CA ASP A 82 2.97 83.77 8.77
C ASP A 82 4.34 83.17 8.49
N GLU A 83 5.40 83.97 8.62
CA GLU A 83 6.79 83.51 8.48
C GLU A 83 7.13 82.58 9.64
N HIS A 84 6.99 83.06 10.89
CA HIS A 84 7.21 82.27 12.10
C HIS A 84 6.38 80.97 12.10
N LEU A 85 5.10 80.99 11.74
CA LEU A 85 4.25 79.79 11.69
C LEU A 85 4.76 78.73 10.70
N ARG A 86 5.48 79.12 9.64
CA ARG A 86 6.03 78.21 8.62
C ARG A 86 7.40 77.66 8.99
N THR A 87 8.28 78.50 9.55
CA THR A 87 9.71 78.17 9.73
C THR A 87 10.10 77.84 11.17
N ASP A 88 9.53 78.54 12.16
CA ASP A 88 10.10 78.59 13.52
C ASP A 88 9.13 78.14 14.62
N CYS A 89 7.81 78.16 14.37
CA CYS A 89 6.80 77.78 15.34
C CYS A 89 6.91 76.28 15.70
N MET A 90 7.43 75.99 16.90
CA MET A 90 7.60 74.63 17.41
C MET A 90 6.33 73.77 17.29
N VAL A 91 5.14 74.33 17.56
CA VAL A 91 3.86 73.61 17.47
C VAL A 91 3.52 73.22 16.03
N THR A 92 3.72 74.13 15.07
CA THR A 92 3.46 73.86 13.66
C THR A 92 4.47 72.87 13.09
N ILE A 93 5.75 73.00 13.47
CA ILE A 93 6.82 72.06 13.08
C ILE A 93 6.52 70.67 13.64
N GLU A 94 6.17 70.53 14.92
CA GLU A 94 5.78 69.26 15.53
C GLU A 94 4.54 68.66 14.86
N ARG A 95 3.51 69.46 14.57
CA ARG A 95 2.33 69.01 13.83
C ARG A 95 2.70 68.50 12.43
N ASN A 96 3.55 69.23 11.71
CA ASN A 96 3.99 68.88 10.35
C ASN A 96 4.88 67.62 10.36
N THR A 97 5.75 67.47 11.34
CA THR A 97 6.58 66.26 11.51
C THR A 97 5.73 65.04 11.88
N LEU A 98 4.73 65.20 12.76
CA LEU A 98 3.74 64.15 13.06
C LEU A 98 2.93 63.78 11.81
N ALA A 99 2.48 64.76 11.02
CA ALA A 99 1.78 64.53 9.77
C ALA A 99 2.67 63.82 8.73
N ALA A 100 3.97 64.18 8.63
CA ALA A 100 4.93 63.51 7.76
C ALA A 100 5.16 62.05 8.18
N ARG A 101 5.38 61.79 9.48
CA ARG A 101 5.47 60.42 10.04
C ARG A 101 4.19 59.62 9.80
N ALA A 102 3.02 60.26 9.90
CA ALA A 102 1.74 59.62 9.62
C ALA A 102 1.58 59.26 8.13
N ARG A 103 2.02 60.13 7.21
CA ARG A 103 2.05 59.84 5.77
C ARG A 103 2.98 58.68 5.44
N GLU A 104 4.19 58.67 6.00
CA GLU A 104 5.15 57.58 5.85
C GLU A 104 4.55 56.24 6.34
N LYS A 105 3.99 56.21 7.55
CA LYS A 105 3.31 55.02 8.10
C LYS A 105 2.09 54.55 7.28
N ASN A 106 1.44 55.45 6.56
CA ASN A 106 0.30 55.16 5.68
C ASN A 106 0.69 54.90 4.22
N SER A 107 1.98 55.00 3.88
CA SER A 107 2.45 54.75 2.52
C SER A 107 2.13 53.30 2.09
N PRO A 108 1.70 53.09 0.83
CA PRO A 108 1.45 51.77 0.29
C PRO A 108 2.79 51.06 0.04
N VAL A 109 2.95 49.88 0.61
CA VAL A 109 4.13 49.03 0.46
C VAL A 109 3.65 47.64 0.02
N ALA A 110 4.29 47.08 -0.99
CA ALA A 110 4.02 45.71 -1.42
C ALA A 110 4.68 44.73 -0.44
N CYS A 111 3.92 43.73 0.01
CA CYS A 111 4.48 42.64 0.79
C CYS A 111 5.51 41.86 -0.07
N PRO A 112 6.76 41.68 0.37
CA PRO A 112 7.79 41.00 -0.41
C PRO A 112 7.50 39.52 -0.67
N GLU A 113 6.62 38.89 0.13
CA GLU A 113 6.35 37.46 0.06
C GLU A 113 5.08 37.09 -0.72
N CYS A 114 4.08 37.97 -0.74
CA CYS A 114 2.79 37.72 -1.41
C CYS A 114 2.38 38.77 -2.44
N GLY A 115 3.10 39.89 -2.52
CA GLY A 115 2.83 40.98 -3.47
C GLY A 115 1.61 41.85 -3.13
N VAL A 116 0.84 41.55 -2.09
CA VAL A 116 -0.32 42.36 -1.68
C VAL A 116 0.15 43.72 -1.18
N VAL A 117 -0.46 44.80 -1.68
CA VAL A 117 -0.17 46.17 -1.26
C VAL A 117 -0.90 46.48 0.03
N VAL A 118 -0.16 46.84 1.08
CA VAL A 118 -0.68 47.19 2.40
C VAL A 118 -0.06 48.50 2.88
N ARG A 119 -0.68 49.17 3.86
CA ARG A 119 -0.06 50.34 4.50
C ARG A 119 1.13 49.89 5.34
N LEU A 120 2.24 50.64 5.32
CA LEU A 120 3.46 50.30 6.07
C LEU A 120 3.19 49.94 7.54
N ARG A 121 2.35 50.71 8.24
CA ARG A 121 1.95 50.43 9.63
C ARG A 121 1.19 49.11 9.85
N HIS A 122 0.60 48.53 8.80
CA HIS A 122 -0.11 47.25 8.86
C HIS A 122 0.72 46.10 8.30
N LEU A 123 1.94 46.34 7.79
CA LEU A 123 2.76 45.31 7.16
C LEU A 123 3.10 44.17 8.13
N GLU A 124 3.43 44.49 9.38
CA GLU A 124 3.68 43.48 10.43
C GLU A 124 2.44 42.64 10.76
N ARG A 125 1.28 43.29 10.88
CA ARG A 125 0.00 42.61 11.11
C ARG A 125 -0.35 41.71 9.93
N HIS A 126 -0.16 42.19 8.71
CA HIS A 126 -0.35 41.42 7.50
C HIS A 126 0.53 40.15 7.53
N PHE A 127 1.83 40.25 7.84
CA PHE A 127 2.69 39.07 7.93
C PHE A 127 2.22 38.03 8.96
N ARG A 128 1.65 38.48 10.07
CA ARG A 128 1.20 37.61 11.17
C ARG A 128 -0.14 36.96 10.89
N ASP A 129 -1.11 37.73 10.40
CA ASP A 129 -2.51 37.34 10.42
C ASP A 129 -3.07 37.02 9.01
N ASP A 130 -2.63 37.76 7.99
CA ASP A 130 -3.31 37.78 6.68
C ASP A 130 -2.47 37.19 5.53
N CYS A 131 -1.14 37.29 5.62
CA CYS A 131 -0.24 36.92 4.53
C CYS A 131 -0.37 35.44 4.19
N VAL A 132 -0.56 35.11 2.91
CA VAL A 132 -0.69 33.73 2.42
C VAL A 132 0.63 32.94 2.50
N SER A 133 1.75 33.65 2.59
CA SER A 133 3.08 33.07 2.76
C SER A 133 3.46 32.90 4.24
N ARG A 134 2.60 33.31 5.19
CA ARG A 134 2.86 33.15 6.63
C ARG A 134 2.97 31.66 6.99
N ILE A 135 3.84 31.34 7.95
CA ILE A 135 4.08 29.96 8.38
C ILE A 135 3.12 29.61 9.52
N VAL A 136 2.19 28.70 9.24
CA VAL A 136 1.22 28.16 10.20
C VAL A 136 1.48 26.69 10.51
N SER A 137 1.00 26.23 11.65
CA SER A 137 0.95 24.80 11.97
C SER A 137 -0.17 24.11 11.21
N CYS A 138 0.00 22.81 10.96
CA CYS A 138 -1.07 21.92 10.50
C CYS A 138 -2.27 21.94 11.46
N LYS A 139 -3.49 21.78 10.93
CA LYS A 139 -4.76 21.63 11.68
C LYS A 139 -4.67 20.50 12.70
N ASN A 140 -4.00 19.41 12.32
CA ASN A 140 -3.81 18.23 13.14
C ASN A 140 -2.56 18.33 14.04
N ALA A 141 -2.04 19.54 14.30
CA ALA A 141 -0.90 19.71 15.20
C ALA A 141 -1.19 19.22 16.62
N ALA A 142 -2.41 19.45 17.11
CA ALA A 142 -2.86 18.91 18.40
C ALA A 142 -2.87 17.37 18.44
N HIS A 143 -3.03 16.72 17.29
CA HIS A 143 -3.04 15.25 17.15
C HIS A 143 -1.67 14.67 16.78
N GLY A 144 -0.60 15.48 16.87
CA GLY A 144 0.78 15.03 16.71
C GLY A 144 1.44 15.37 15.37
N CYS A 145 0.78 16.11 14.47
CA CYS A 145 1.43 16.58 13.25
C CYS A 145 2.37 17.77 13.53
N LYS A 146 3.68 17.61 13.31
CA LYS A 146 4.68 18.67 13.54
C LYS A 146 4.94 19.58 12.32
N ALA A 147 4.13 19.47 11.27
CA ALA A 147 4.34 20.23 10.04
C ALA A 147 4.06 21.73 10.24
N ARG A 148 4.99 22.55 9.76
CA ARG A 148 4.86 24.01 9.64
C ARG A 148 4.98 24.39 8.18
N LEU A 149 3.93 25.00 7.65
CA LEU A 149 3.74 25.19 6.20
C LEU A 149 3.32 26.63 5.94
N ARG A 150 3.57 27.11 4.72
CA ARG A 150 2.96 28.36 4.28
C ARG A 150 1.44 28.18 4.25
N TRP A 151 0.69 29.20 4.67
CA TRP A 151 -0.78 29.13 4.72
C TRP A 151 -1.39 28.67 3.39
N ARG A 152 -0.89 29.19 2.26
CA ARG A 152 -1.34 28.78 0.93
C ARG A 152 -1.11 27.31 0.62
N ASP A 153 -0.08 26.66 1.17
CA ASP A 153 0.29 25.27 0.88
C ASP A 153 -0.30 24.29 1.92
N ARG A 154 -0.89 24.82 3.00
CA ARG A 154 -1.48 24.03 4.09
C ARG A 154 -2.52 23.02 3.59
N HIS A 155 -3.37 23.43 2.65
CA HIS A 155 -4.41 22.57 2.10
C HIS A 155 -3.84 21.34 1.38
N LEU A 156 -2.71 21.47 0.66
CA LEU A 156 -2.07 20.33 -0.02
C LEU A 156 -1.59 19.24 0.95
N HIS A 157 -1.15 19.66 2.14
CA HIS A 157 -0.74 18.75 3.21
C HIS A 157 -1.94 18.11 3.93
N GLU A 158 -3.01 18.88 4.12
CA GLU A 158 -4.19 18.47 4.88
C GLU A 158 -5.26 17.77 4.04
N ASP A 159 -5.17 17.85 2.72
CA ASP A 159 -6.12 17.19 1.83
C ASP A 159 -6.02 15.67 2.02
N PHE A 160 -7.14 15.07 2.36
CA PHE A 160 -7.26 13.63 2.54
C PHE A 160 -7.40 12.92 1.20
N MET A 161 -7.98 13.59 0.20
CA MET A 161 -8.23 13.03 -1.14
C MET A 161 -6.96 13.00 -1.99
N SER A 162 -5.94 13.79 -1.63
CA SER A 162 -4.63 13.80 -2.28
C SER A 162 -3.73 12.62 -1.88
N LEU A 163 -4.07 11.87 -0.82
CA LEU A 163 -3.32 10.69 -0.40
C LEU A 163 -3.37 9.61 -1.49
N SER A 164 -2.20 9.15 -1.92
CA SER A 164 -1.98 8.11 -2.94
C SER A 164 -2.87 6.91 -2.68
N LYS A 165 -3.69 6.53 -3.68
CA LYS A 165 -4.75 5.54 -3.47
C LYS A 165 -4.19 4.22 -2.96
N ASP A 166 -3.10 3.73 -3.53
CA ASP A 166 -2.63 2.37 -3.25
C ASP A 166 -1.10 2.30 -3.20
N ARG A 167 -0.60 1.61 -2.17
CA ARG A 167 0.81 1.27 -2.03
C ARG A 167 1.08 0.00 -2.84
N SER A 168 2.28 -0.14 -3.40
CA SER A 168 2.70 -1.38 -4.03
C SER A 168 3.85 -2.04 -3.28
N MET A 169 4.04 -3.32 -3.56
CA MET A 169 5.20 -4.10 -3.17
C MET A 169 5.61 -4.98 -4.34
N ILE A 170 6.84 -5.47 -4.30
CA ILE A 170 7.35 -6.37 -5.32
C ILE A 170 7.35 -7.81 -4.81
N GLU A 171 6.69 -8.68 -5.55
CA GLU A 171 6.67 -10.13 -5.34
C GLU A 171 7.84 -10.76 -6.09
N PHE A 172 8.60 -11.59 -5.39
CA PHE A 172 9.54 -12.53 -5.97
C PHE A 172 8.86 -13.89 -6.04
N ARG A 173 8.44 -14.29 -7.25
CA ARG A 173 7.58 -15.46 -7.45
C ARG A 173 8.28 -16.75 -7.03
N THR A 174 7.49 -17.66 -6.47
CA THR A 174 7.93 -19.02 -6.12
C THR A 174 8.37 -19.80 -7.36
N GLY A 175 9.47 -20.56 -7.24
CA GLY A 175 9.99 -21.44 -8.31
C GLY A 175 10.73 -20.76 -9.47
N GLY A 176 10.95 -19.44 -9.43
CA GLY A 176 11.54 -18.66 -10.54
C GLY A 176 12.88 -17.97 -10.27
N ASN A 177 13.49 -17.47 -11.35
CA ASN A 177 14.70 -16.62 -11.34
C ASN A 177 14.35 -15.16 -10.99
N ALA A 178 13.80 -14.93 -9.80
CA ALA A 178 13.35 -13.59 -9.41
C ALA A 178 14.52 -12.74 -8.89
N TYR A 179 14.90 -11.66 -9.57
CA TYR A 179 15.93 -10.72 -9.09
C TYR A 179 15.79 -9.32 -9.69
N ILE A 180 16.41 -8.35 -9.03
CA ILE A 180 16.56 -6.96 -9.48
C ILE A 180 18.05 -6.70 -9.73
N ALA A 181 18.40 -6.28 -10.95
CA ALA A 181 19.77 -5.97 -11.35
C ALA A 181 20.12 -4.52 -11.02
N ILE A 182 20.87 -4.30 -9.93
CA ILE A 182 21.24 -2.97 -9.43
C ILE A 182 22.26 -2.30 -10.36
N ASN A 183 23.24 -3.06 -10.85
CA ASN A 183 24.26 -2.58 -11.78
C ASN A 183 24.09 -3.25 -13.15
N ASN A 184 23.50 -2.54 -14.10
CA ASN A 184 23.53 -2.90 -15.51
C ASN A 184 24.88 -2.46 -16.09
N ASN A 185 25.80 -3.40 -16.32
CA ASN A 185 26.85 -3.19 -17.32
C ASN A 185 26.17 -3.20 -18.70
N THR A 186 25.53 -2.09 -19.08
CA THR A 186 25.32 -1.77 -20.49
C THR A 186 26.69 -1.41 -21.06
N SER A 187 27.06 -2.09 -22.13
CA SER A 187 28.36 -2.16 -22.79
C SER A 187 28.93 -0.85 -23.37
N GLN A 188 28.73 0.31 -22.72
CA GLN A 188 29.14 1.63 -23.22
C GLN A 188 29.70 2.58 -22.16
N ALA A 189 30.18 2.06 -21.02
CA ALA A 189 30.99 2.87 -20.08
C ALA A 189 32.47 2.48 -20.20
N PRO A 190 33.41 3.45 -20.27
CA PRO A 190 34.84 3.15 -20.37
C PRO A 190 35.31 2.30 -19.20
N SER A 191 36.01 1.23 -19.54
CA SER A 191 36.72 0.28 -18.69
C SER A 191 37.33 0.91 -17.42
N SER A 192 36.83 0.49 -16.24
CA SER A 192 37.63 0.36 -14.98
C SER A 192 36.83 0.06 -13.70
N GLN A 193 35.49 0.04 -13.69
CA GLN A 193 34.74 -0.29 -12.47
C GLN A 193 33.94 -1.58 -12.63
N SER A 194 34.64 -2.71 -12.49
CA SER A 194 34.01 -4.00 -12.15
C SER A 194 33.07 -3.82 -10.96
N SER A 195 31.94 -4.52 -10.90
CA SER A 195 30.96 -4.42 -9.80
C SER A 195 31.63 -4.60 -8.43
N VAL A 196 31.82 -3.51 -7.69
CA VAL A 196 32.47 -3.53 -6.38
C VAL A 196 31.41 -3.60 -5.29
N ASP A 197 31.37 -4.72 -4.59
CA ASP A 197 30.66 -4.81 -3.31
C ASP A 197 31.13 -3.70 -2.38
N LEU A 198 30.20 -3.00 -1.73
CA LEU A 198 30.53 -1.86 -0.90
C LEU A 198 31.31 -2.34 0.34
N PRO A 199 32.56 -1.92 0.55
CA PRO A 199 33.29 -2.29 1.75
C PRO A 199 32.69 -1.61 2.98
N PRO A 200 32.81 -2.19 4.19
CA PRO A 200 32.41 -1.55 5.43
C PRO A 200 33.04 -0.15 5.62
N PRO A 201 32.37 0.81 6.29
CA PRO A 201 31.10 0.64 7.00
C PRO A 201 29.86 0.79 6.11
N TRP A 202 28.87 -0.07 6.32
CA TRP A 202 27.58 0.02 5.63
C TRP A 202 26.42 -0.54 6.48
N THR A 203 25.21 -0.11 6.15
CA THR A 203 23.95 -0.66 6.66
C THR A 203 23.01 -0.93 5.50
N ALA A 204 22.40 -2.10 5.46
CA ALA A 204 21.37 -2.47 4.50
C ALA A 204 20.09 -2.86 5.23
N GLU A 205 18.98 -2.22 4.88
CA GLU A 205 17.65 -2.47 5.44
C GLU A 205 16.76 -3.07 4.35
N TYR A 206 15.99 -4.10 4.71
CA TYR A 206 15.01 -4.75 3.87
C TYR A 206 13.73 -4.95 4.67
N PHE A 207 12.56 -4.63 4.10
CA PHE A 207 11.29 -5.13 4.64
C PHE A 207 10.87 -6.31 3.79
N VAL A 208 10.87 -7.49 4.41
CA VAL A 208 10.60 -8.74 3.72
C VAL A 208 9.43 -9.47 4.36
N TRP A 209 8.60 -10.05 3.52
CA TRP A 209 7.55 -10.98 3.90
C TRP A 209 7.92 -12.35 3.33
N MET A 210 8.24 -13.30 4.20
CA MET A 210 8.51 -14.67 3.78
C MET A 210 7.21 -15.33 3.30
N VAL A 211 7.30 -16.08 2.19
CA VAL A 211 6.20 -16.91 1.68
C VAL A 211 5.64 -17.84 2.77
N ASP A 212 4.37 -18.24 2.62
CA ASP A 212 3.75 -19.18 3.55
C ASP A 212 4.52 -20.51 3.60
N ALA A 213 4.50 -21.18 4.76
CA ALA A 213 5.10 -22.49 4.95
C ALA A 213 4.46 -23.52 3.98
N GLU A 214 3.13 -23.53 3.87
CA GLU A 214 2.40 -24.43 2.96
C GLU A 214 2.78 -24.16 1.49
N GLU A 215 2.72 -22.90 1.05
CA GLU A 215 3.07 -22.51 -0.32
C GLU A 215 4.52 -22.91 -0.67
N GLU A 216 5.47 -22.72 0.26
CA GLU A 216 6.86 -23.11 0.01
C GLU A 216 7.06 -24.63 -0.01
N ILE A 217 6.44 -25.37 0.91
CA ILE A 217 6.52 -26.84 0.93
C ILE A 217 5.99 -27.41 -0.38
N LEU A 218 4.83 -26.93 -0.85
CA LEU A 218 4.25 -27.38 -2.12
C LEU A 218 5.13 -27.03 -3.32
N ALA A 219 5.76 -25.84 -3.33
CA ALA A 219 6.70 -25.44 -4.38
C ALA A 219 7.98 -26.28 -4.39
N LEU A 220 8.55 -26.54 -3.22
CA LEU A 220 9.71 -27.43 -3.04
C LEU A 220 9.40 -28.85 -3.52
N HIS A 221 8.27 -29.38 -3.09
CA HIS A 221 7.78 -30.70 -3.47
C HIS A 221 7.54 -30.79 -4.98
N ARG A 222 6.89 -29.78 -5.59
CA ARG A 222 6.68 -29.71 -7.05
C ARG A 222 8.01 -29.76 -7.80
N SER A 223 8.97 -28.92 -7.42
CA SER A 223 10.29 -28.89 -8.04
C SER A 223 11.01 -30.23 -7.91
N SER A 224 10.86 -30.93 -6.79
CA SER A 224 11.41 -32.29 -6.60
C SER A 224 10.77 -33.33 -7.53
N LEU A 225 9.45 -33.26 -7.76
CA LEU A 225 8.77 -34.14 -8.71
C LEU A 225 9.23 -33.88 -10.16
N GLU A 226 9.42 -32.62 -10.53
CA GLU A 226 9.96 -32.25 -11.85
C GLU A 226 11.39 -32.80 -12.05
N LEU A 227 12.23 -32.66 -11.03
CA LEU A 227 13.58 -33.23 -11.03
C LEU A 227 13.58 -34.76 -11.03
N MET A 228 12.57 -35.41 -10.42
CA MET A 228 12.46 -36.87 -10.43
C MET A 228 12.24 -37.40 -11.85
N GLU A 229 11.46 -36.69 -12.69
CA GLU A 229 11.36 -37.04 -14.11
C GLU A 229 12.73 -37.00 -14.78
N THR A 230 13.52 -35.96 -14.53
CA THR A 230 14.89 -35.83 -15.05
C THR A 230 15.77 -36.99 -14.60
N VAL A 231 15.68 -37.40 -13.32
CA VAL A 231 16.41 -38.57 -12.81
C VAL A 231 16.03 -39.82 -13.60
N VAL A 232 14.74 -40.09 -13.77
CA VAL A 232 14.24 -41.30 -14.41
C VAL A 232 14.63 -41.36 -15.90
N LEU A 233 14.45 -40.25 -16.63
CA LEU A 233 14.81 -40.15 -18.05
C LEU A 233 16.32 -40.33 -18.26
N ASN A 234 17.14 -39.60 -17.49
CA ASN A 234 18.59 -39.71 -17.60
C ASN A 234 19.10 -41.08 -17.11
N THR A 235 18.44 -41.75 -16.17
CA THR A 235 18.82 -43.11 -15.77
C THR A 235 18.66 -44.09 -16.93
N ARG A 236 17.51 -44.04 -17.63
CA ARG A 236 17.29 -44.86 -18.83
C ARG A 236 18.27 -44.52 -19.95
N GLU A 237 18.54 -43.23 -20.16
CA GLU A 237 19.51 -42.80 -21.17
C GLU A 237 20.93 -43.24 -20.81
N ASN A 238 21.30 -43.22 -19.52
CA ASN A 238 22.58 -43.71 -19.04
C ASN A 238 22.77 -45.19 -19.36
N GLU A 239 21.74 -46.02 -19.16
CA GLU A 239 21.77 -47.44 -19.51
C GLU A 239 21.98 -47.66 -21.02
N GLN A 240 21.35 -46.82 -21.87
CA GLN A 240 21.55 -46.86 -23.32
C GLN A 240 22.97 -46.48 -23.71
N TRP A 241 23.53 -45.41 -23.12
CA TRP A 241 24.92 -45.01 -23.34
C TRP A 241 25.91 -46.07 -22.82
N GLN A 242 25.60 -46.72 -21.70
CA GLN A 242 26.38 -47.82 -21.16
C GLN A 242 26.41 -49.00 -22.14
N ALA A 243 25.25 -49.39 -22.66
CA ALA A 243 25.15 -50.44 -23.67
C ALA A 243 25.93 -50.09 -24.96
N LYS A 244 25.89 -48.83 -25.40
CA LYS A 244 26.69 -48.35 -26.54
C LYS A 244 28.20 -48.41 -26.27
N SER A 245 28.65 -47.97 -25.09
CA SER A 245 30.07 -48.05 -24.67
C SER A 245 30.53 -49.51 -24.64
N ASP A 246 29.73 -50.41 -24.09
CA ASP A 246 30.08 -51.84 -24.01
C ASP A 246 30.03 -52.54 -25.37
N ALA A 247 29.11 -52.16 -26.25
CA ALA A 247 29.10 -52.59 -27.65
C ALA A 247 30.35 -52.11 -28.39
N CYS A 248 30.81 -50.87 -28.17
CA CYS A 248 32.04 -50.35 -28.74
C CYS A 248 33.27 -51.12 -28.24
N LYS A 249 33.35 -51.41 -26.93
CA LYS A 249 34.41 -52.27 -26.35
C LYS A 249 34.41 -53.67 -26.96
N LYS A 250 33.24 -54.24 -27.25
CA LYS A 250 33.10 -55.55 -27.92
C LYS A 250 33.59 -55.48 -29.36
N LYS A 251 33.14 -54.50 -30.16
CA LYS A 251 33.63 -54.26 -31.53
C LYS A 251 35.15 -54.04 -31.58
N LEU A 252 35.71 -53.35 -30.58
CA LEU A 252 37.16 -53.13 -30.47
C LEU A 252 37.92 -54.45 -30.25
N LYS A 253 37.39 -55.34 -29.39
CA LYS A 253 37.96 -56.69 -29.18
C LYS A 253 37.90 -57.52 -30.48
N GLU A 254 36.79 -57.46 -31.21
CA GLU A 254 36.62 -58.15 -32.50
C GLU A 254 37.58 -57.61 -33.58
N LEU A 255 37.76 -56.29 -33.70
CA LEU A 255 38.75 -55.69 -34.60
C LEU A 255 40.18 -56.10 -34.24
N LYS A 256 40.53 -56.13 -32.95
CA LYS A 256 41.84 -56.63 -32.48
C LYS A 256 42.05 -58.10 -32.83
N GLN A 257 41.02 -58.94 -32.70
CA GLN A 257 41.08 -60.36 -33.09
C GLN A 257 41.21 -60.54 -34.61
N LYS A 258 40.46 -59.80 -35.43
CA LYS A 258 40.58 -59.83 -36.89
C LYS A 258 41.97 -59.39 -37.36
N ARG A 259 42.56 -58.38 -36.70
CA ARG A 259 43.95 -57.95 -36.95
C ARG A 259 44.98 -59.02 -36.56
N LYS A 260 44.74 -59.76 -35.47
CA LYS A 260 45.60 -60.87 -35.02
C LYS A 260 45.51 -62.09 -35.94
N ARG A 261 44.31 -62.42 -36.46
CA ARG A 261 44.12 -63.48 -37.47
C ARG A 261 44.81 -63.14 -38.80
N LYS A 262 44.73 -61.88 -39.27
CA LYS A 262 45.46 -61.40 -40.45
C LYS A 262 47.00 -61.53 -40.35
N ALA A 263 47.56 -61.58 -39.12
CA ALA A 263 48.98 -61.82 -38.89
C ALA A 263 49.37 -63.31 -38.90
N ASN A 264 48.43 -64.21 -38.58
CA ASN A 264 48.64 -65.67 -38.57
C ASN A 264 48.29 -66.32 -39.93
N ASP A 265 47.27 -65.82 -40.63
CA ASP A 265 46.75 -66.40 -41.88
C ASP A 265 47.48 -65.91 -43.13
N LYS A 266 48.78 -65.64 -43.04
CA LYS A 266 49.62 -65.37 -44.23
C LYS A 266 49.82 -66.61 -45.12
N ALA A 267 49.12 -67.73 -44.85
CA ALA A 267 49.36 -69.03 -45.46
C ALA A 267 48.21 -69.65 -46.27
N GLN A 268 46.92 -69.26 -46.19
CA GLN A 268 45.92 -69.86 -47.09
C GLN A 268 44.60 -69.06 -47.23
N ALA A 269 44.34 -68.72 -48.50
CA ALA A 269 43.15 -68.26 -49.24
C ALA A 269 41.79 -67.91 -48.57
N ALA A 270 41.19 -66.86 -49.16
CA ALA A 270 39.78 -66.73 -49.57
C ALA A 270 38.68 -66.70 -48.50
N GLY A 271 38.59 -65.59 -47.77
CA GLY A 271 37.33 -65.09 -47.20
C GLY A 271 37.30 -63.57 -47.28
N THR A 272 36.13 -62.95 -47.46
CA THR A 272 35.91 -61.49 -47.54
C THR A 272 36.76 -60.70 -46.51
N HIS A 273 37.90 -60.16 -46.96
CA HIS A 273 38.87 -59.45 -46.12
C HIS A 273 38.71 -57.94 -46.29
N LEU A 274 38.51 -57.22 -45.19
CA LEU A 274 38.53 -55.76 -45.17
C LEU A 274 39.94 -55.22 -45.52
N SER A 275 39.97 -54.19 -46.37
CA SER A 275 41.18 -53.50 -46.82
C SER A 275 41.87 -52.75 -45.65
N GLY A 276 43.14 -52.36 -45.83
CA GLY A 276 43.88 -51.60 -44.81
C GLY A 276 43.25 -50.24 -44.48
N GLU A 277 42.68 -49.57 -45.49
CA GLU A 277 41.95 -48.30 -45.33
C GLU A 277 40.61 -48.50 -44.63
N GLU A 278 39.86 -49.55 -44.97
CA GLU A 278 38.59 -49.89 -44.32
C GLU A 278 38.76 -50.18 -42.83
N MET A 279 39.86 -50.87 -42.46
CA MET A 279 40.20 -51.13 -41.06
C MET A 279 40.59 -49.85 -40.29
N SER A 280 41.25 -48.90 -40.96
CA SER A 280 41.61 -47.60 -40.37
C SER A 280 40.38 -46.71 -40.18
N SER A 281 39.51 -46.64 -41.19
CA SER A 281 38.24 -45.91 -41.14
C SER A 281 37.31 -46.48 -40.06
N ALA A 282 37.13 -47.80 -40.02
CA ALA A 282 36.34 -48.46 -38.98
C ALA A 282 36.90 -48.26 -37.57
N ALA A 283 38.22 -48.20 -37.40
CA ALA A 283 38.84 -47.91 -36.11
C ALA A 283 38.64 -46.44 -35.68
N LYS A 284 38.69 -45.50 -36.62
CA LYS A 284 38.42 -44.08 -36.37
C LYS A 284 36.96 -43.85 -35.97
N GLN A 285 36.03 -44.40 -36.74
CA GLN A 285 34.60 -44.32 -36.45
C GLN A 285 34.27 -44.97 -35.09
N LEU A 286 34.89 -46.11 -34.77
CA LEU A 286 34.71 -46.74 -33.46
C LEU A 286 35.27 -45.90 -32.31
N ALA A 287 36.36 -45.16 -32.54
CA ALA A 287 36.93 -44.26 -31.54
C ALA A 287 36.02 -43.03 -31.31
N GLU A 288 35.42 -42.48 -32.36
CA GLU A 288 34.42 -41.42 -32.30
C GLU A 288 33.16 -41.91 -31.55
N ASP A 289 32.58 -43.05 -31.96
CA ASP A 289 31.41 -43.67 -31.31
C ASP A 289 31.66 -43.96 -29.81
N PHE A 290 32.87 -44.42 -29.47
CA PHE A 290 33.25 -44.68 -28.08
C PHE A 290 33.38 -43.39 -27.27
N ASN A 291 33.99 -42.36 -27.85
CA ASN A 291 34.12 -41.05 -27.20
C ASN A 291 32.75 -40.41 -26.97
N ASP A 292 31.85 -40.50 -27.95
CA ASP A 292 30.48 -40.00 -27.83
C ASP A 292 29.70 -40.77 -26.75
N ALA A 293 29.87 -42.10 -26.68
CA ALA A 293 29.25 -42.92 -25.64
C ALA A 293 29.76 -42.58 -24.23
N GLU A 294 31.07 -42.38 -24.05
CA GLU A 294 31.66 -41.98 -22.76
C GLU A 294 31.25 -40.55 -22.36
N ASN A 295 31.18 -39.61 -23.31
CA ASN A 295 30.68 -38.26 -23.06
C ASN A 295 29.19 -38.27 -22.67
N GLY A 296 28.36 -39.07 -23.35
CA GLY A 296 26.96 -39.26 -23.00
C GLY A 296 26.77 -39.87 -21.61
N LEU A 297 27.60 -40.86 -21.24
CA LEU A 297 27.64 -41.45 -19.90
C LEU A 297 27.99 -40.42 -18.82
N LEU A 298 29.01 -39.60 -19.05
CA LEU A 298 29.43 -38.55 -18.11
C LEU A 298 28.36 -37.48 -17.93
N ALA A 299 27.75 -37.03 -19.04
CA ALA A 299 26.69 -36.04 -19.02
C ALA A 299 25.46 -36.53 -18.23
N THR A 300 24.93 -37.71 -18.58
CA THR A 300 23.76 -38.29 -17.90
C THR A 300 24.03 -38.60 -16.43
N ARG A 301 25.22 -39.12 -16.06
CA ARG A 301 25.58 -39.33 -14.63
C ARG A 301 25.60 -38.02 -13.85
N LYS A 302 26.15 -36.95 -14.46
CA LYS A 302 26.19 -35.63 -13.84
C LYS A 302 24.79 -35.08 -13.60
N GLU A 303 23.91 -35.17 -14.61
CA GLU A 303 22.52 -34.71 -14.50
C GLU A 303 21.73 -35.51 -13.45
N ILE A 304 21.88 -36.84 -13.41
CA ILE A 304 21.26 -37.69 -12.37
C ILE A 304 21.73 -37.26 -10.97
N ALA A 305 23.04 -37.10 -10.78
CA ALA A 305 23.61 -36.72 -9.49
C ALA A 305 23.15 -35.32 -9.05
N LEU A 306 23.01 -34.39 -10.00
CA LEU A 306 22.55 -33.02 -9.75
C LEU A 306 21.07 -33.02 -9.37
N ALA A 307 20.22 -33.69 -10.15
CA ALA A 307 18.80 -33.77 -9.89
C ALA A 307 18.51 -34.48 -8.56
N ARG A 308 19.14 -35.62 -8.26
CA ARG A 308 19.01 -36.32 -6.98
C ARG A 308 19.43 -35.44 -5.79
N GLY A 309 20.53 -34.71 -5.93
CA GLY A 309 21.00 -33.84 -4.86
C GLY A 309 20.09 -32.64 -4.60
N TRP A 310 19.47 -32.07 -5.64
CA TRP A 310 18.45 -31.03 -5.48
C TRP A 310 17.15 -31.58 -4.87
N ILE A 311 16.72 -32.78 -5.25
CA ILE A 311 15.58 -33.47 -4.62
C ILE A 311 15.84 -33.66 -3.12
N GLU A 312 17.02 -34.19 -2.76
CA GLU A 312 17.42 -34.37 -1.36
C GLU A 312 17.33 -33.05 -0.59
N ILE A 313 17.90 -31.98 -1.16
CA ILE A 313 17.86 -30.64 -0.59
C ILE A 313 16.43 -30.13 -0.39
N ASN A 314 15.60 -30.23 -1.42
CA ASN A 314 14.27 -29.64 -1.42
C ASN A 314 13.33 -30.38 -0.47
N ILE A 315 13.38 -31.72 -0.47
CA ILE A 315 12.52 -32.56 0.38
C ILE A 315 12.93 -32.44 1.85
N LEU A 316 14.24 -32.43 2.16
CA LEU A 316 14.68 -32.22 3.54
C LEU A 316 14.35 -30.82 4.06
N GLU A 317 14.43 -29.80 3.20
CA GLU A 317 14.01 -28.44 3.55
C GLU A 317 12.50 -28.34 3.75
N ALA A 318 11.70 -28.95 2.87
CA ALA A 318 10.24 -29.01 3.02
C ALA A 318 9.86 -29.69 4.33
N LYS A 319 10.51 -30.82 4.67
CA LYS A 319 10.33 -31.49 5.96
C LYS A 319 10.72 -30.58 7.14
N ARG A 320 11.84 -29.87 7.05
CA ARG A 320 12.26 -28.91 8.08
C ARG A 320 11.19 -27.83 8.30
N ILE A 321 10.61 -27.29 7.23
CA ILE A 321 9.55 -26.28 7.32
C ILE A 321 8.29 -26.88 7.94
N LEU A 322 7.89 -28.09 7.53
CA LEU A 322 6.76 -28.80 8.12
C LEU A 322 6.93 -28.97 9.64
N ASP A 323 8.09 -29.46 10.07
CA ASP A 323 8.38 -29.72 11.49
C ASP A 323 8.48 -28.44 12.34
N ALA A 324 8.97 -27.34 11.74
CA ALA A 324 9.38 -26.14 12.49
C ALA A 324 8.43 -24.95 12.38
N ASP A 325 7.63 -24.87 11.31
CA ASP A 325 6.75 -23.73 11.00
C ASP A 325 5.26 -24.12 10.93
N VAL A 326 4.90 -25.41 10.81
CA VAL A 326 3.50 -25.89 10.81
C VAL A 326 3.18 -26.57 12.14
N ALA A 327 2.55 -25.83 13.06
CA ALA A 327 2.30 -26.31 14.42
C ALA A 327 0.98 -27.10 14.58
N ASP A 328 -0.02 -26.81 13.76
CA ASP A 328 -1.36 -27.37 13.87
C ASP A 328 -1.47 -28.73 13.15
N GLU A 329 -1.99 -29.74 13.84
CA GLU A 329 -2.18 -31.08 13.28
C GLU A 329 -3.23 -31.10 12.17
N GLU A 330 -4.27 -30.27 12.26
CA GLU A 330 -5.25 -30.13 11.17
C GLU A 330 -4.59 -29.55 9.91
N ALA A 331 -3.74 -28.54 10.07
CA ALA A 331 -2.98 -27.95 8.97
C ALA A 331 -1.98 -28.95 8.35
N LYS A 332 -1.31 -29.79 9.17
CA LYS A 332 -0.43 -30.86 8.65
C LYS A 332 -1.20 -31.89 7.84
N GLN A 333 -2.39 -32.30 8.30
CA GLN A 333 -3.25 -33.25 7.56
C GLN A 333 -3.76 -32.64 6.25
N ALA A 334 -4.20 -31.39 6.26
CA ALA A 334 -4.60 -30.67 5.06
C ALA A 334 -3.43 -30.57 4.07
N LEU A 335 -2.23 -30.25 4.53
CA LEU A 335 -1.05 -30.18 3.68
C LEU A 335 -0.64 -31.54 3.12
N ALA A 336 -0.74 -32.62 3.91
CA ALA A 336 -0.50 -33.98 3.43
C ALA A 336 -1.46 -34.35 2.30
N ALA A 337 -2.75 -33.98 2.42
CA ALA A 337 -3.72 -34.14 1.34
C ALA A 337 -3.34 -33.31 0.10
N SER A 338 -2.98 -32.02 0.28
CA SER A 338 -2.51 -31.16 -0.82
C SER A 338 -1.27 -31.71 -1.54
N ILE A 339 -0.33 -32.31 -0.81
CA ILE A 339 0.86 -32.97 -1.37
C ILE A 339 0.46 -34.20 -2.19
N ALA A 340 -0.41 -35.06 -1.64
CA ALA A 340 -0.89 -36.25 -2.32
C ALA A 340 -1.66 -35.90 -3.61
N ASP A 341 -2.53 -34.89 -3.55
CA ASP A 341 -3.28 -34.39 -4.70
C ASP A 341 -2.34 -33.81 -5.77
N GLN A 342 -1.33 -33.02 -5.37
CA GLN A 342 -0.33 -32.50 -6.30
C GLN A 342 0.48 -33.63 -6.97
N THR A 343 0.87 -34.65 -6.22
CA THR A 343 1.56 -35.82 -6.78
C THR A 343 0.66 -36.56 -7.76
N ALA A 344 -0.60 -36.80 -7.42
CA ALA A 344 -1.56 -37.45 -8.30
C ALA A 344 -1.75 -36.67 -9.62
N GLN A 345 -1.88 -35.34 -9.54
CA GLN A 345 -2.00 -34.47 -10.71
C GLN A 345 -0.75 -34.55 -11.60
N ILE A 346 0.45 -34.41 -11.03
CA ILE A 346 1.69 -34.43 -11.81
C ILE A 346 1.94 -35.81 -12.43
N LEU A 347 1.61 -36.90 -11.73
CA LEU A 347 1.71 -38.25 -12.29
C LEU A 347 0.74 -38.48 -13.45
N GLN A 348 -0.45 -37.88 -13.42
CA GLN A 348 -1.38 -37.91 -14.56
C GLN A 348 -0.83 -37.14 -15.77
N GLU A 349 -0.24 -35.97 -15.54
CA GLU A 349 0.33 -35.14 -16.60
C GLU A 349 1.62 -35.74 -17.20
N ARG A 350 2.44 -36.40 -16.38
CA ARG A 350 3.76 -36.94 -16.76
C ARG A 350 3.75 -38.47 -16.86
N THR A 351 3.13 -38.97 -17.94
CA THR A 351 2.98 -40.41 -18.18
C THR A 351 4.30 -41.19 -18.20
N LEU A 352 5.42 -40.54 -18.57
CA LEU A 352 6.75 -41.17 -18.58
C LEU A 352 7.24 -41.52 -17.17
N LEU A 353 6.91 -40.70 -16.18
CA LEU A 353 7.25 -40.93 -14.78
C LEU A 353 6.50 -42.17 -14.25
N VAL A 354 5.23 -42.31 -14.63
CA VAL A 354 4.38 -43.48 -14.33
C VAL A 354 4.90 -44.76 -14.98
N GLN A 355 5.35 -44.69 -16.23
CA GLN A 355 5.81 -45.86 -16.99
C GLN A 355 7.17 -46.39 -16.52
N LEU A 356 8.06 -45.51 -16.08
CA LEU A 356 9.46 -45.84 -15.82
C LEU A 356 9.78 -46.01 -14.33
N LEU A 357 8.96 -45.48 -13.43
CA LEU A 357 9.18 -45.58 -11.99
C LEU A 357 8.33 -46.72 -11.35
N PRO A 358 8.92 -47.60 -10.51
CA PRO A 358 8.19 -48.66 -9.81
C PRO A 358 7.03 -48.12 -8.96
N GLU A 359 5.98 -48.93 -8.75
CA GLU A 359 4.80 -48.54 -7.94
C GLU A 359 5.16 -48.15 -6.50
N VAL A 360 6.08 -48.88 -5.88
CA VAL A 360 6.53 -48.62 -4.50
C VAL A 360 7.14 -47.23 -4.37
N ASP A 361 7.98 -46.85 -5.33
CA ASP A 361 8.65 -45.55 -5.35
C ASP A 361 7.65 -44.43 -5.67
N ARG A 362 6.64 -44.69 -6.51
CA ARG A 362 5.57 -43.72 -6.85
C ARG A 362 4.70 -43.37 -5.65
N VAL A 363 4.35 -44.34 -4.80
CA VAL A 363 3.56 -44.08 -3.59
C VAL A 363 4.33 -43.19 -2.62
N ALA A 364 5.64 -43.41 -2.48
CA ALA A 364 6.48 -42.60 -1.61
C ALA A 364 6.55 -41.12 -2.04
N LEU A 365 6.38 -40.80 -3.33
CA LEU A 365 6.37 -39.41 -3.81
C LEU A 365 5.16 -38.61 -3.29
N GLY A 366 4.08 -39.25 -2.86
CA GLY A 366 2.89 -38.59 -2.29
C GLY A 366 2.99 -38.33 -0.78
N ASP A 367 4.04 -38.82 -0.13
CA ASP A 367 4.23 -38.72 1.32
C ASP A 367 5.62 -38.11 1.61
N LEU A 368 5.59 -36.86 2.09
CA LEU A 368 6.81 -36.09 2.35
C LEU A 368 7.71 -36.77 3.40
N ASP A 369 7.11 -37.40 4.41
CA ASP A 369 7.87 -38.04 5.49
C ASP A 369 8.50 -39.35 5.00
N ALA A 370 7.75 -40.15 4.25
CA ALA A 370 8.27 -41.36 3.61
C ALA A 370 9.43 -41.03 2.66
N TRP A 371 9.25 -40.03 1.78
CA TRP A 371 10.27 -39.63 0.82
C TRP A 371 11.53 -39.09 1.52
N ALA A 372 11.38 -38.22 2.51
CA ALA A 372 12.50 -37.70 3.29
C ALA A 372 13.26 -38.82 4.02
N THR A 373 12.55 -39.83 4.53
CA THR A 373 13.14 -40.98 5.24
C THR A 373 13.95 -41.87 4.29
N GLN A 374 13.43 -42.12 3.09
CA GLN A 374 14.16 -42.85 2.05
C GLN A 374 15.47 -42.14 1.69
N LEU A 375 15.43 -40.82 1.52
CA LEU A 375 16.61 -40.01 1.21
C LEU A 375 17.63 -40.01 2.35
N ALA A 376 17.18 -39.95 3.60
CA ALA A 376 18.05 -39.96 4.78
C ALA A 376 18.73 -41.32 5.04
N SER A 377 18.12 -42.43 4.63
CA SER A 377 18.65 -43.79 4.85
C SER A 377 19.92 -44.11 4.05
N GLY A 378 20.29 -43.26 3.08
CA GLY A 378 21.37 -43.49 2.12
C GLY A 378 22.81 -43.25 2.59
N SER A 379 23.10 -42.94 3.87
CA SER A 379 24.49 -42.62 4.27
C SER A 379 24.83 -42.78 5.77
N PRO A 380 25.40 -43.94 6.18
CA PRO A 380 26.35 -43.98 7.27
C PRO A 380 27.76 -44.03 6.68
N SER A 381 28.37 -42.86 6.43
CA SER A 381 29.80 -42.78 6.15
C SER A 381 30.57 -43.33 7.37
N LYS A 382 31.24 -44.48 7.20
CA LYS A 382 32.18 -45.07 8.17
C LYS A 382 33.51 -44.30 8.22
N GLU A 383 33.55 -43.05 7.76
CA GLU A 383 34.79 -42.28 7.69
C GLU A 383 35.13 -41.66 9.04
N SER A 384 36.42 -41.71 9.39
CA SER A 384 36.94 -41.06 10.58
C SER A 384 36.76 -39.53 10.50
N LYS A 385 36.61 -38.87 11.66
CA LYS A 385 36.51 -37.40 11.76
C LYS A 385 37.70 -36.68 11.09
N ALA A 386 38.90 -37.25 11.19
CA ALA A 386 40.12 -36.69 10.60
C ALA A 386 40.11 -36.75 9.07
N GLU A 387 39.64 -37.86 8.50
CA GLU A 387 39.52 -38.05 7.06
C GLU A 387 38.49 -37.12 6.43
N ARG A 388 37.32 -36.97 7.07
CA ARG A 388 36.31 -35.97 6.68
C ARG A 388 36.86 -34.55 6.71
N GLN A 389 37.66 -34.20 7.74
CA GLN A 389 38.29 -32.89 7.82
C GLN A 389 39.29 -32.64 6.69
N ARG A 390 40.10 -33.65 6.34
CA ARG A 390 41.06 -33.59 5.23
C ARG A 390 40.36 -33.45 3.88
N LYS A 391 39.39 -34.31 3.57
CA LYS A 391 38.59 -34.23 2.33
C LYS A 391 37.91 -32.87 2.21
N ALA A 392 37.29 -32.39 3.28
CA ALA A 392 36.66 -31.08 3.28
C ALA A 392 37.66 -29.91 3.12
N ALA A 393 38.89 -30.02 3.64
CA ALA A 393 39.93 -29.01 3.42
C ALA A 393 40.40 -28.98 1.96
N GLU A 394 40.61 -30.15 1.36
CA GLU A 394 40.98 -30.30 -0.04
C GLU A 394 39.88 -29.81 -0.99
N GLN A 395 38.63 -30.18 -0.72
CA GLN A 395 37.46 -29.70 -1.45
C GLN A 395 37.38 -28.17 -1.47
N ASN A 396 37.53 -27.51 -0.31
CA ASN A 396 37.49 -26.04 -0.25
C ASN A 396 38.66 -25.39 -1.01
N LYS A 397 39.84 -26.01 -0.97
CA LYS A 397 41.01 -25.54 -1.75
C LYS A 397 40.75 -25.62 -3.25
N LEU A 398 40.10 -26.70 -3.71
CA LEU A 398 39.77 -26.89 -5.12
C LEU A 398 38.65 -25.94 -5.58
N LEU A 399 37.58 -25.76 -4.81
CA LEU A 399 36.51 -24.79 -5.09
C LEU A 399 37.06 -23.37 -5.20
N LYS A 400 37.99 -22.99 -4.32
CA LYS A 400 38.66 -21.68 -4.41
C LYS A 400 39.38 -21.51 -5.75
N LYS A 401 40.22 -22.47 -6.14
CA LYS A 401 40.93 -22.44 -7.43
C LYS A 401 39.98 -22.39 -8.62
N ARG A 402 38.88 -23.15 -8.56
CA ARG A 402 37.82 -23.13 -9.57
C ARG A 402 37.26 -21.72 -9.73
N SER A 403 36.88 -21.09 -8.62
CA SER A 403 36.34 -19.72 -8.61
C SER A 403 37.35 -18.67 -9.11
N GLU A 404 38.64 -18.84 -8.83
CA GLU A 404 39.71 -17.96 -9.34
C GLU A 404 39.83 -18.05 -10.86
N PHE A 405 39.82 -19.26 -11.43
CA PHE A 405 39.84 -19.44 -12.89
C PHE A 405 38.55 -18.99 -13.56
N GLN A 406 37.41 -19.20 -12.91
CA GLN A 406 36.12 -18.74 -13.42
C GLN A 406 36.03 -17.21 -13.45
N ALA A 407 36.50 -16.52 -12.40
CA ALA A 407 36.59 -15.07 -12.39
C ALA A 407 37.56 -14.53 -13.46
N GLN A 408 38.67 -15.23 -13.71
CA GLN A 408 39.60 -14.87 -14.80
C GLN A 408 38.98 -15.08 -16.18
N LEU A 409 38.15 -16.11 -16.35
CA LEU A 409 37.41 -16.37 -17.58
C LEU A 409 36.35 -15.28 -17.84
N GLU A 410 35.59 -14.90 -16.81
CA GLU A 410 34.56 -13.85 -16.90
C GLU A 410 35.14 -12.44 -17.08
N ALA A 411 36.39 -12.21 -16.67
CA ALA A 411 37.08 -10.93 -16.83
C ALA A 411 37.76 -10.75 -18.20
N LEU A 412 37.70 -11.75 -19.09
CA LEU A 412 38.26 -11.63 -20.43
C LEU A 412 37.49 -10.61 -21.25
N ASP A 413 38.23 -9.72 -21.93
CA ASP A 413 37.67 -8.75 -22.86
C ASP A 413 37.28 -9.47 -24.17
N PRO A 414 36.00 -9.47 -24.59
CA PRO A 414 35.58 -10.10 -25.83
C PRO A 414 36.32 -9.59 -27.07
N ASP A 415 36.81 -8.35 -27.03
CA ASP A 415 37.42 -7.66 -28.17
C ASP A 415 38.95 -7.92 -28.29
N ASP A 416 39.57 -8.63 -27.34
CA ASP A 416 40.99 -8.97 -27.37
C ASP A 416 41.28 -10.22 -28.23
N ALA A 417 42.28 -10.14 -29.11
CA ALA A 417 42.71 -11.22 -29.99
C ALA A 417 43.23 -12.46 -29.22
N ASP A 418 43.71 -12.29 -27.99
CA ASP A 418 44.20 -13.38 -27.13
C ASP A 418 43.08 -14.10 -26.36
N THR A 419 41.85 -13.55 -26.34
CA THR A 419 40.70 -14.09 -25.59
C THR A 419 40.35 -15.53 -25.94
N PRO A 420 40.27 -15.95 -27.21
CA PRO A 420 39.96 -17.35 -27.55
C PRO A 420 41.00 -18.36 -27.02
N ARG A 421 42.27 -17.95 -26.93
CA ARG A 421 43.36 -18.78 -26.41
C ARG A 421 43.29 -18.88 -24.88
N LEU A 422 43.08 -17.76 -24.20
CA LEU A 422 42.94 -17.69 -22.75
C LEU A 422 41.67 -18.40 -22.27
N GLN A 423 40.56 -18.24 -22.98
CA GLN A 423 39.30 -18.94 -22.71
C GLN A 423 39.50 -20.46 -22.71
N ARG A 424 40.04 -21.03 -23.80
CA ARG A 424 40.33 -22.48 -23.89
C ARG A 424 41.27 -22.95 -22.77
N ARG A 425 42.22 -22.11 -22.36
CA ARG A 425 43.14 -22.43 -21.27
C ARG A 425 42.41 -22.49 -19.92
N PHE A 426 41.60 -21.48 -19.58
CA PHE A 426 40.87 -21.45 -18.32
C PHE A 426 39.80 -22.53 -18.26
N GLU A 427 39.06 -22.79 -19.35
CA GLU A 427 38.10 -23.90 -19.45
C GLU A 427 38.77 -25.25 -19.17
N ARG A 428 39.97 -25.48 -19.73
CA ARG A 428 40.76 -26.70 -19.45
C ARG A 428 41.20 -26.80 -17.99
N GLU A 429 41.63 -25.70 -17.38
CA GLU A 429 42.03 -25.70 -15.96
C GLU A 429 40.82 -25.90 -15.04
N ILE A 430 39.67 -25.29 -15.34
CA ILE A 430 38.40 -25.53 -14.64
C ILE A 430 38.02 -27.01 -14.74
N ALA A 431 38.05 -27.60 -15.95
CA ALA A 431 37.73 -29.02 -16.13
C ALA A 431 38.65 -29.96 -15.33
N LYS A 432 39.95 -29.65 -15.22
CA LYS A 432 40.90 -30.41 -14.37
C LYS A 432 40.57 -30.28 -12.88
N VAL A 433 40.17 -29.09 -12.43
CA VAL A 433 39.76 -28.86 -11.04
C VAL A 433 38.46 -29.59 -10.74
N ASP A 434 37.49 -29.55 -11.65
CA ASP A 434 36.20 -30.24 -11.53
C ASP A 434 36.38 -31.76 -11.46
N ALA A 435 37.27 -32.34 -12.29
CA ALA A 435 37.58 -33.77 -12.21
C ALA A 435 38.17 -34.19 -10.85
N LYS A 436 39.03 -33.34 -10.26
CA LYS A 436 39.57 -33.57 -8.91
C LYS A 436 38.51 -33.39 -7.83
N LEU A 437 37.63 -32.39 -8.00
CA LEU A 437 36.52 -32.17 -7.08
C LEU A 437 35.61 -33.38 -7.03
N ALA A 438 35.22 -33.93 -8.17
CA ALA A 438 34.38 -35.13 -8.26
C ALA A 438 34.97 -36.32 -7.47
N LEU A 439 36.28 -36.54 -7.54
CA LEU A 439 36.94 -37.61 -6.77
C LEU A 439 36.90 -37.36 -5.25
N VAL A 440 37.09 -36.11 -4.82
CA VAL A 440 37.11 -35.74 -3.39
C VAL A 440 35.70 -35.64 -2.80
N SER A 441 34.70 -35.30 -3.61
CA SER A 441 33.31 -35.08 -3.22
C SER A 441 32.38 -36.28 -3.49
N GLU A 442 32.94 -37.46 -3.76
CA GLU A 442 32.16 -38.68 -4.05
C GLU A 442 31.17 -38.48 -5.21
N ASN A 443 31.64 -37.78 -6.25
CA ASN A 443 30.90 -37.36 -7.45
C ASN A 443 29.75 -36.39 -7.20
N LYS A 444 29.69 -35.72 -6.03
CA LYS A 444 28.71 -34.65 -5.80
C LYS A 444 28.99 -33.48 -6.77
N PRO A 445 28.01 -33.06 -7.58
CA PRO A 445 28.15 -31.96 -8.54
C PRO A 445 28.59 -30.66 -7.88
N THR A 446 29.44 -29.89 -8.58
CA THR A 446 30.03 -28.65 -8.06
C THR A 446 28.97 -27.59 -7.73
N GLN A 447 27.87 -27.52 -8.49
CA GLN A 447 26.75 -26.61 -8.23
C GLN A 447 26.16 -26.82 -6.83
N LEU A 448 26.02 -28.06 -6.39
CA LEU A 448 25.52 -28.40 -5.06
C LEU A 448 26.54 -28.09 -3.95
N LEU A 449 27.83 -28.07 -4.29
CA LEU A 449 28.91 -27.74 -3.37
C LEU A 449 29.11 -26.24 -3.20
N GLU A 450 28.72 -25.43 -4.18
CA GLU A 450 28.87 -23.96 -4.20
C GLU A 450 27.64 -23.22 -3.65
N ARG A 451 26.52 -23.94 -3.49
CA ARG A 451 25.25 -23.50 -2.91
C ARG A 451 25.40 -22.60 -1.67
N CYS A 452 24.64 -21.51 -1.62
CA CYS A 452 24.69 -20.47 -0.59
C CYS A 452 23.37 -20.35 0.21
N GLY A 453 22.56 -21.40 0.23
CA GLY A 453 21.30 -21.45 0.96
C GLY A 453 20.10 -21.06 0.10
N ARG A 454 18.96 -20.79 0.73
CA ARG A 454 17.73 -20.33 0.06
C ARG A 454 17.38 -18.91 0.48
N HIS A 455 16.38 -18.37 -0.19
CA HIS A 455 15.91 -17.00 0.04
C HIS A 455 17.05 -15.98 -0.01
N ILE A 456 17.87 -16.03 -1.05
CA ILE A 456 18.96 -15.07 -1.25
C ILE A 456 18.34 -13.70 -1.54
N ILE A 457 18.48 -12.76 -0.61
CA ILE A 457 17.92 -11.41 -0.73
C ILE A 457 18.89 -10.43 -1.41
N ALA A 458 20.19 -10.70 -1.37
CA ALA A 458 21.19 -9.91 -2.07
C ALA A 458 22.38 -10.77 -2.51
N SER A 459 22.89 -10.53 -3.71
CA SER A 459 23.98 -11.32 -4.28
C SER A 459 24.94 -10.50 -5.14
N SER A 460 26.18 -10.97 -5.18
CA SER A 460 27.26 -10.54 -6.08
C SER A 460 28.17 -11.72 -6.39
N GLY A 461 29.18 -11.53 -7.24
CA GLY A 461 30.19 -12.58 -7.51
C GLY A 461 31.09 -12.91 -6.30
N LYS A 462 31.08 -12.11 -5.23
CA LYS A 462 31.97 -12.27 -4.06
C LYS A 462 31.24 -12.49 -2.74
N ASN A 463 30.04 -11.96 -2.59
CA ASN A 463 29.29 -11.97 -1.35
C ASN A 463 27.80 -12.26 -1.62
N VAL A 464 27.18 -13.04 -0.75
CA VAL A 464 25.76 -13.42 -0.84
C VAL A 464 25.13 -13.33 0.55
N ILE A 465 23.90 -12.82 0.62
CA ILE A 465 23.09 -12.81 1.84
C ILE A 465 21.90 -13.73 1.64
N SER A 466 21.86 -14.83 2.39
CA SER A 466 20.76 -15.80 2.41
C SER A 466 19.97 -15.66 3.70
N LEU A 467 18.63 -15.63 3.58
CA LEU A 467 17.75 -15.53 4.73
C LEU A 467 17.44 -16.90 5.36
N VAL A 468 17.65 -17.99 4.61
CA VAL A 468 17.37 -19.36 5.06
C VAL A 468 18.53 -20.27 4.66
N ALA A 469 19.35 -20.64 5.64
CA ALA A 469 20.52 -21.47 5.42
C ALA A 469 20.77 -22.48 6.55
N GLY A 470 21.51 -23.53 6.22
CA GLY A 470 21.85 -24.60 7.15
C GLY A 470 20.64 -25.44 7.61
N PRO A 471 20.86 -26.40 8.53
CA PRO A 471 19.82 -27.33 8.96
C PRO A 471 18.70 -26.70 9.80
N LYS A 472 18.90 -25.46 10.28
CA LYS A 472 17.93 -24.74 11.12
C LYS A 472 17.17 -23.63 10.37
N GLY A 473 17.51 -23.38 9.09
CA GLY A 473 16.90 -22.30 8.31
C GLY A 473 17.22 -20.91 8.87
N GLU A 474 18.48 -20.64 9.19
CA GLU A 474 18.93 -19.40 9.81
C GLU A 474 19.53 -18.43 8.77
N ILE A 475 19.56 -17.15 9.09
CA ILE A 475 20.18 -16.13 8.23
C ILE A 475 21.70 -16.29 8.22
N SER A 476 22.28 -16.34 7.02
CA SER A 476 23.72 -16.52 6.81
C SER A 476 24.28 -15.61 5.71
N PHE A 477 25.51 -15.15 5.93
CA PHE A 477 26.32 -14.48 4.91
C PHE A 477 27.31 -15.45 4.30
N TYR A 478 27.37 -15.49 2.98
CA TYR A 478 28.24 -16.37 2.23
C TYR A 478 29.29 -15.61 1.43
N ARG A 479 30.51 -16.15 1.40
CA ARG A 479 31.57 -15.75 0.46
C ARG A 479 31.86 -16.93 -0.47
N PRO A 480 31.27 -16.96 -1.69
CA PRO A 480 31.44 -18.09 -2.61
C PRO A 480 32.92 -18.44 -2.89
N SER A 481 33.80 -17.45 -2.94
CA SER A 481 35.24 -17.58 -3.24
C SER A 481 36.17 -17.46 -2.02
N GLY A 482 35.66 -17.65 -0.79
CA GLY A 482 36.39 -17.47 0.48
C GLY A 482 37.00 -18.74 1.10
N ALA A 483 38.00 -18.58 1.99
CA ALA A 483 38.56 -19.68 2.79
C ALA A 483 37.51 -20.32 3.71
N LYS A 484 37.62 -21.63 4.00
CA LYS A 484 36.63 -22.45 4.74
C LYS A 484 36.07 -21.81 6.03
N ALA A 485 36.92 -21.17 6.84
CA ALA A 485 36.53 -20.52 8.09
C ALA A 485 35.83 -19.15 7.91
N ALA A 486 35.87 -18.60 6.70
CA ALA A 486 35.29 -17.32 6.31
C ALA A 486 34.21 -17.47 5.22
N ARG A 487 33.77 -18.70 4.94
CA ARG A 487 32.84 -19.00 3.84
C ARG A 487 31.40 -18.73 4.22
N GLU A 488 31.04 -18.95 5.48
CA GLU A 488 29.72 -18.70 6.03
C GLU A 488 29.82 -17.96 7.36
N VAL A 489 29.00 -16.94 7.55
CA VAL A 489 28.76 -16.31 8.85
C VAL A 489 27.28 -16.44 9.16
N ASN A 490 26.95 -17.38 10.04
CA ASN A 490 25.58 -17.65 10.47
C ASN A 490 25.20 -16.78 11.68
N PHE A 491 24.02 -16.16 11.63
CA PHE A 491 23.54 -15.24 12.66
C PHE A 491 22.66 -15.90 13.74
N GLN A 492 22.36 -17.19 13.63
CA GLN A 492 21.52 -17.98 14.55
C GLN A 492 20.14 -17.34 14.77
N THR A 493 19.57 -16.79 13.71
CA THR A 493 18.28 -16.10 13.74
C THR A 493 17.45 -16.58 12.55
N ARG A 494 16.20 -16.97 12.81
CA ARG A 494 15.20 -17.33 11.78
C ARG A 494 14.22 -16.17 11.62
N LEU A 495 13.73 -15.98 10.40
CA LEU A 495 12.66 -15.02 10.15
C LEU A 495 11.29 -15.67 10.38
N GLU A 496 10.36 -14.88 10.89
CA GLU A 496 8.98 -15.31 11.06
C GLU A 496 8.26 -15.25 9.70
N ARG A 497 7.43 -16.26 9.41
CA ARG A 497 6.57 -16.31 8.22
C ARG A 497 5.26 -15.58 8.45
N ILE A 498 4.55 -15.26 7.36
CA ILE A 498 3.21 -14.64 7.38
C ILE A 498 3.19 -13.29 8.15
N ARG A 499 4.31 -12.55 8.11
CA ARG A 499 4.40 -11.19 8.62
C ARG A 499 5.53 -10.41 7.96
N TRP A 500 5.44 -9.08 8.02
CA TRP A 500 6.54 -8.20 7.64
C TRP A 500 7.65 -8.26 8.69
N ASN A 501 8.87 -8.49 8.21
CA ASN A 501 10.10 -8.42 8.99
C ASN A 501 10.94 -7.24 8.50
N HIS A 502 11.29 -6.31 9.39
CA HIS A 502 12.31 -5.30 9.12
C HIS A 502 13.68 -5.89 9.45
N VAL A 503 14.41 -6.32 8.42
CA VAL A 503 15.70 -6.97 8.55
C VAL A 503 16.79 -5.98 8.22
N VAL A 504 17.68 -5.71 9.18
CA VAL A 504 18.78 -4.75 9.02
C VAL A 504 20.11 -5.43 9.28
N PHE A 505 20.98 -5.31 8.29
CA PHE A 505 22.36 -5.78 8.37
C PHE A 505 23.28 -4.57 8.46
N SER A 506 24.18 -4.56 9.43
CA SER A 506 25.21 -3.52 9.55
C SER A 506 26.59 -4.17 9.62
N ALA A 507 27.51 -3.73 8.78
CA ALA A 507 28.91 -4.18 8.83
C ALA A 507 29.82 -3.01 9.17
N GLY A 508 30.57 -3.17 10.26
CA GLY A 508 31.68 -2.30 10.64
C GLY A 508 33.03 -2.85 10.19
N ALA A 509 34.10 -2.26 10.71
CA ALA A 509 35.47 -2.65 10.33
C ALA A 509 35.89 -4.05 10.82
N LYS A 510 35.21 -4.61 11.82
CA LYS A 510 35.53 -5.93 12.42
C LYS A 510 34.32 -6.76 12.81
N GLU A 511 33.11 -6.20 12.70
CA GLU A 511 31.89 -6.80 13.21
C GLU A 511 30.72 -6.68 12.23
N LEU A 512 29.83 -7.66 12.29
CA LEU A 512 28.60 -7.75 11.53
C LEU A 512 27.46 -7.85 12.55
N SER A 513 26.48 -6.97 12.43
CA SER A 513 25.31 -6.92 13.31
C SER A 513 24.04 -7.18 12.52
N LEU A 514 23.16 -8.00 13.09
CA LEU A 514 21.82 -8.27 12.58
C LEU A 514 20.79 -7.69 13.53
N PHE A 515 19.90 -6.86 12.99
CA PHE A 515 18.71 -6.38 13.68
C PHE A 515 17.46 -6.91 12.98
N VAL A 516 16.47 -7.32 13.75
CA VAL A 516 15.16 -7.75 13.24
C VAL A 516 14.09 -7.00 14.01
N ASN A 517 13.19 -6.33 13.30
CA ASN A 517 12.09 -5.55 13.86
C ASN A 517 12.55 -4.47 14.86
N GLY A 518 13.71 -3.85 14.58
CA GLY A 518 14.30 -2.80 15.40
C GLY A 518 15.09 -3.28 16.62
N GLU A 519 15.22 -4.58 16.84
CA GLU A 519 16.00 -5.16 17.95
C GLU A 519 17.29 -5.80 17.45
N LEU A 520 18.39 -5.62 18.19
CA LEU A 520 19.65 -6.32 17.91
C LEU A 520 19.50 -7.81 18.27
N LYS A 521 19.64 -8.69 17.27
CA LYS A 521 19.53 -10.15 17.47
C LYS A 521 20.89 -10.82 17.62
N SER A 522 21.88 -10.41 16.84
CA SER A 522 23.16 -11.12 16.78
C SER A 522 24.30 -10.22 16.32
N VAL A 523 25.50 -10.47 16.87
CA VAL A 523 26.75 -9.83 16.47
C VAL A 523 27.78 -10.92 16.16
N ARG A 524 28.47 -10.79 15.04
CA ARG A 524 29.50 -11.72 14.56
C ARG A 524 30.77 -10.97 14.21
N ARG A 525 31.93 -11.60 14.44
CA ARG A 525 33.22 -11.04 14.00
C ARG A 525 33.43 -11.32 12.52
N GLY A 526 33.87 -10.31 11.78
CA GLY A 526 34.16 -10.43 10.36
C GLY A 526 34.04 -9.11 9.61
N VAL A 527 34.58 -9.09 8.39
CA VAL A 527 34.49 -7.95 7.46
C VAL A 527 33.79 -8.44 6.20
N PHE A 528 32.60 -7.93 5.90
CA PHE A 528 31.79 -8.38 4.78
C PHE A 528 31.44 -7.19 3.88
N GLY A 529 31.61 -7.33 2.56
CA GLY A 529 31.17 -6.30 1.61
C GLY A 529 29.67 -6.45 1.35
N LEU A 530 28.93 -5.36 1.25
CA LEU A 530 27.52 -5.42 0.87
C LEU A 530 27.44 -5.88 -0.60
N PRO A 531 26.69 -6.94 -0.92
CA PRO A 531 26.48 -7.34 -2.31
C PRO A 531 25.70 -6.28 -3.06
N MET A 532 26.34 -5.65 -4.06
CA MET A 532 25.76 -4.52 -4.81
C MET A 532 25.35 -4.89 -6.24
N SER A 533 25.45 -6.16 -6.64
CA SER A 533 25.08 -6.57 -8.00
C SER A 533 23.56 -6.74 -8.14
N ARG A 534 22.92 -7.43 -7.19
CA ARG A 534 21.50 -7.81 -7.28
C ARG A 534 20.79 -7.83 -5.94
N ILE A 535 19.50 -7.48 -5.96
CA ILE A 535 18.53 -7.88 -4.94
C ILE A 535 17.90 -9.19 -5.45
N GLY A 536 17.99 -10.29 -4.70
CA GLY A 536 17.73 -11.63 -5.23
C GLY A 536 18.99 -12.30 -5.80
N THR A 537 18.79 -13.41 -6.53
CA THR A 537 19.84 -14.05 -7.35
C THR A 537 19.30 -14.54 -8.69
N LYS A 538 20.21 -14.75 -9.65
CA LYS A 538 19.89 -15.41 -10.93
C LYS A 538 19.75 -16.93 -10.78
N GLU A 539 20.24 -17.49 -9.69
CA GLU A 539 20.22 -18.93 -9.43
C GLU A 539 18.82 -19.37 -8.98
N GLN A 540 18.11 -20.09 -9.85
CA GLN A 540 16.68 -20.36 -9.75
C GLN A 540 16.23 -20.93 -8.41
N ALA A 541 16.91 -21.98 -7.96
CA ALA A 541 16.49 -22.74 -6.79
C ALA A 541 16.78 -22.04 -5.45
N GLU A 542 17.54 -20.95 -5.46
CA GLU A 542 18.03 -20.27 -4.25
C GLU A 542 17.50 -18.84 -4.10
N SER A 543 16.81 -18.30 -5.10
CA SER A 543 16.33 -16.92 -5.05
C SER A 543 15.35 -16.66 -3.91
N PHE A 544 15.27 -15.39 -3.52
CA PHE A 544 14.24 -14.91 -2.60
C PHE A 544 12.86 -15.26 -3.14
N GLN A 545 12.02 -15.80 -2.27
CA GLN A 545 10.61 -16.08 -2.54
C GLN A 545 9.79 -15.41 -1.45
N GLY A 546 8.86 -14.55 -1.86
CA GLY A 546 8.07 -13.71 -0.96
C GLY A 546 7.96 -12.29 -1.48
N PHE A 547 7.70 -11.35 -0.57
CA PHE A 547 7.42 -9.96 -0.93
C PHE A 547 8.47 -9.04 -0.32
N VAL A 548 8.92 -8.07 -1.09
CA VAL A 548 9.86 -7.04 -0.62
C VAL A 548 9.20 -5.68 -0.73
N LEU A 549 9.48 -4.88 0.29
CA LEU A 549 9.06 -3.51 0.39
C LEU A 549 10.25 -2.72 0.95
N GLU A 550 10.52 -1.52 0.44
CA GLU A 550 11.55 -0.62 0.97
C GLU A 550 12.94 -1.25 1.17
N VAL A 551 13.84 -1.12 0.19
CA VAL A 551 15.26 -1.48 0.37
C VAL A 551 16.09 -0.21 0.50
N ARG A 552 16.92 -0.14 1.55
CA ARG A 552 17.72 1.06 1.88
C ARG A 552 19.16 0.67 2.14
N TYR A 553 20.08 1.22 1.36
CA TYR A 553 21.52 1.01 1.54
C TYR A 553 22.20 2.30 2.01
N TRP A 554 23.05 2.19 3.02
CA TRP A 554 23.73 3.31 3.66
C TRP A 554 25.24 3.09 3.71
N LYS A 555 26.02 4.16 3.53
CA LYS A 555 27.49 4.18 3.70
C LYS A 555 27.91 4.49 5.15
N GLU A 556 27.21 3.92 6.12
CA GLU A 556 27.53 4.02 7.55
C GLU A 556 26.90 2.87 8.34
N CYS A 557 27.42 2.60 9.54
CA CYS A 557 26.74 1.77 10.54
C CYS A 557 25.72 2.63 11.29
N ARG A 558 24.42 2.32 11.15
CA ARG A 558 23.36 3.03 11.87
C ARG A 558 23.19 2.49 13.28
N THR A 559 22.84 3.36 14.22
CA THR A 559 22.56 2.95 15.60
C THR A 559 21.16 2.32 15.72
N VAL A 560 20.92 1.53 16.78
CA VAL A 560 19.58 0.96 17.08
C VAL A 560 18.51 2.05 17.13
N GLN A 561 18.80 3.18 17.77
CA GLN A 561 17.86 4.31 17.86
C GLN A 561 17.54 4.87 16.46
N GLN A 562 18.55 5.04 15.60
CA GLN A 562 18.35 5.48 14.22
C GLN A 562 17.60 4.45 13.37
N ILE A 563 17.74 3.16 13.64
CA ILE A 563 16.99 2.10 12.96
C ILE A 563 15.53 2.15 13.40
N GLN A 564 15.27 2.15 14.71
CA GLN A 564 13.92 2.18 15.28
C GLN A 564 13.15 3.45 14.89
N GLN A 565 13.80 4.62 14.95
CA GLN A 565 13.17 5.89 14.60
C GLN A 565 12.74 5.95 13.13
N HIS A 566 13.49 5.28 12.24
CA HIS A 566 13.28 5.36 10.80
C HIS A 566 12.57 4.14 10.20
N ALA A 567 12.38 3.06 10.97
CA ALA A 567 11.76 1.81 10.53
C ALA A 567 10.35 2.04 9.94
N ALA A 568 9.49 2.78 10.62
CA ALA A 568 8.12 3.04 10.18
C ALA A 568 7.93 4.42 9.50
N SER A 569 9.02 5.06 9.07
CA SER A 569 8.98 6.41 8.49
C SER A 569 9.46 6.43 7.04
N ILE A 570 8.90 7.36 6.26
CA ILE A 570 9.44 7.72 4.95
C ILE A 570 10.73 8.52 5.14
N LEU A 571 11.77 8.21 4.37
CA LEU A 571 13.03 8.94 4.42
C LEU A 571 12.94 10.24 3.62
N HIS A 572 13.30 11.37 4.26
CA HIS A 572 13.54 12.61 3.54
C HIS A 572 14.93 12.58 2.88
N VAL A 573 15.01 12.03 1.67
CA VAL A 573 16.26 11.78 0.93
C VAL A 573 17.24 12.95 0.97
N ARG A 574 16.77 14.20 0.81
CA ARG A 574 17.61 15.42 0.88
C ARG A 574 18.37 15.60 2.20
N LYS A 575 17.86 15.06 3.31
CA LYS A 575 18.51 15.10 4.63
C LYS A 575 19.49 13.92 4.84
N CYS A 576 19.42 12.90 4.00
CA CYS A 576 20.13 11.63 4.18
C CYS A 576 21.41 11.57 3.33
N LYS A 577 22.45 12.33 3.70
CA LYS A 577 23.69 12.45 2.90
C LYS A 577 24.39 11.12 2.59
N LYS A 578 24.34 10.16 3.53
CA LYS A 578 25.03 8.86 3.45
C LYS A 578 24.17 7.71 2.88
N LEU A 579 22.92 7.98 2.50
CA LEU A 579 22.06 7.03 1.78
C LEU A 579 22.65 6.78 0.39
N LEU A 580 22.86 5.54 -0.01
CA LEU A 580 23.45 5.14 -1.30
C LEU A 580 22.43 4.63 -2.30
N GLY A 581 21.38 3.97 -1.81
CA GLY A 581 20.29 3.46 -2.64
C GLY A 581 19.03 3.37 -1.80
N TYR A 582 17.89 3.70 -2.41
CA TYR A 582 16.59 3.66 -1.77
C TYR A 582 15.50 3.26 -2.76
N TRP A 583 15.07 2.00 -2.71
CA TRP A 583 14.00 1.47 -3.55
C TRP A 583 12.74 1.33 -2.72
N THR A 584 11.68 2.08 -3.06
CA THR A 584 10.40 2.03 -2.33
C THR A 584 9.45 0.97 -2.88
N PHE A 585 9.66 0.56 -4.13
CA PHE A 585 8.76 -0.31 -4.89
C PHE A 585 7.34 0.26 -4.96
N GLU A 586 7.26 1.54 -5.30
CA GLU A 586 6.00 2.29 -5.46
C GLU A 586 5.65 2.57 -6.92
N GLU A 587 6.39 2.03 -7.89
CA GLU A 587 6.13 2.18 -9.32
C GLU A 587 4.83 1.48 -9.73
N GLY A 588 4.55 0.32 -9.14
CA GLY A 588 3.27 -0.40 -9.24
C GLY A 588 3.02 -1.14 -10.57
N MET A 589 3.92 -0.98 -11.55
CA MET A 589 3.86 -1.66 -12.85
C MET A 589 5.19 -1.58 -13.60
N GLY A 590 5.37 -2.44 -14.61
CA GLY A 590 6.55 -2.48 -15.48
C GLY A 590 7.73 -3.28 -14.92
N ASP A 591 8.85 -3.29 -15.64
CA ASP A 591 9.99 -4.17 -15.32
C ASP A 591 11.19 -3.39 -14.77
N LEU A 592 10.99 -2.17 -14.30
CA LEU A 592 12.05 -1.29 -13.83
C LEU A 592 11.70 -0.70 -12.47
N VAL A 593 12.72 -0.51 -11.63
CA VAL A 593 12.61 0.17 -10.34
C VAL A 593 13.63 1.30 -10.24
N ASP A 594 13.20 2.40 -9.63
CA ASP A 594 13.99 3.61 -9.49
C ASP A 594 14.64 3.71 -8.11
N ASP A 595 15.89 4.15 -8.09
CA ASP A 595 16.56 4.57 -6.87
C ASP A 595 16.10 5.98 -6.48
N MET A 596 15.32 6.10 -5.41
CA MET A 596 14.83 7.37 -4.87
C MET A 596 15.95 8.23 -4.28
N ALA A 597 17.14 7.67 -4.02
CA ALA A 597 18.33 8.44 -3.66
C ALA A 597 18.99 9.13 -4.87
N LEU A 598 18.60 8.75 -6.10
CA LEU A 598 19.14 9.24 -7.38
C LEU A 598 20.67 9.10 -7.48
N LYS A 599 21.22 8.02 -6.92
CA LYS A 599 22.67 7.73 -6.92
C LYS A 599 23.03 6.53 -7.76
N LEU A 600 22.08 5.62 -7.98
CA LEU A 600 22.24 4.44 -8.80
C LEU A 600 21.35 4.52 -10.04
N PRO A 601 21.75 3.88 -11.16
CA PRO A 601 20.91 3.81 -12.34
C PRO A 601 19.64 3.02 -12.05
N ARG A 602 18.61 3.28 -12.86
CA ARG A 602 17.37 2.50 -12.87
C ARG A 602 17.68 1.01 -13.03
N SER A 603 17.09 0.19 -12.17
CA SER A 603 17.39 -1.24 -12.07
C SER A 603 16.32 -2.08 -12.75
N ALA A 604 16.72 -3.12 -13.48
CA ALA A 604 15.79 -4.00 -14.17
C ALA A 604 15.34 -5.17 -13.29
N CYS A 605 14.05 -5.49 -13.34
CA CYS A 605 13.43 -6.57 -12.60
C CYS A 605 13.20 -7.78 -13.51
N PHE A 606 13.49 -8.96 -13.00
CA PHE A 606 13.34 -10.23 -13.71
C PHE A 606 12.58 -11.21 -12.82
N GLY A 607 11.58 -11.90 -13.35
CA GLY A 607 10.84 -12.93 -12.61
C GLY A 607 10.06 -12.40 -11.39
N THR A 608 9.85 -11.09 -11.29
CA THR A 608 9.09 -10.45 -10.22
C THR A 608 7.70 -10.03 -10.71
N ALA A 609 6.81 -9.69 -9.77
CA ALA A 609 5.51 -9.13 -10.08
C ALA A 609 5.13 -8.00 -9.10
N TRP A 610 4.25 -7.11 -9.54
CA TRP A 610 3.73 -6.04 -8.70
C TRP A 610 2.47 -6.49 -7.97
N VAL A 611 2.40 -6.23 -6.67
CA VAL A 611 1.19 -6.44 -5.87
C VAL A 611 0.77 -5.11 -5.25
N LEU A 612 -0.48 -4.74 -5.47
CA LEU A 612 -1.06 -3.48 -5.02
C LEU A 612 -1.91 -3.69 -3.77
N PHE A 613 -1.84 -2.77 -2.80
CA PHE A 613 -2.67 -2.72 -1.60
C PHE A 613 -4.09 -2.17 -1.89
N ASP A 614 -4.61 -2.38 -3.09
CA ASP A 614 -5.88 -1.84 -3.60
C ASP A 614 -7.09 -2.72 -3.27
N THR A 615 -6.87 -4.02 -3.14
CA THR A 615 -7.92 -5.02 -2.83
C THR A 615 -8.01 -5.34 -1.32
N PRO A 616 -9.22 -5.60 -0.79
CA PRO A 616 -9.41 -6.07 0.59
C PRO A 616 -8.63 -7.36 0.88
N GLU A 617 -8.52 -8.27 -0.10
CA GLU A 617 -7.83 -9.55 0.03
C GLU A 617 -6.34 -9.36 0.31
N VAL A 618 -5.67 -8.48 -0.45
CA VAL A 618 -4.24 -8.15 -0.21
C VAL A 618 -4.08 -7.46 1.14
N ARG A 619 -4.93 -6.48 1.48
CA ARG A 619 -4.86 -5.80 2.79
C ARG A 619 -5.10 -6.73 3.96
N LYS A 620 -5.95 -7.75 3.80
CA LYS A 620 -6.20 -8.78 4.81
C LYS A 620 -5.00 -9.72 4.95
N ARG A 621 -4.39 -10.12 3.84
CA ARG A 621 -3.20 -11.00 3.81
C ARG A 621 -1.98 -10.32 4.44
N PHE A 622 -1.67 -9.08 4.05
CA PHE A 622 -0.43 -8.41 4.44
C PHE A 622 -0.58 -7.40 5.59
N GLY A 623 -1.81 -7.08 5.97
CA GLY A 623 -2.10 -6.08 6.99
C GLY A 623 -1.75 -4.66 6.56
N ILE A 624 -1.35 -3.83 7.54
CA ILE A 624 -0.91 -2.46 7.29
C ILE A 624 0.52 -2.52 6.75
N PRO A 625 0.82 -1.85 5.62
CA PRO A 625 2.16 -1.86 5.09
C PRO A 625 3.17 -1.23 6.08
N PRO A 626 4.41 -1.73 6.20
CA PRO A 626 5.35 -1.35 7.26
C PRO A 626 5.70 0.14 7.35
N THR A 627 5.63 0.84 6.22
CA THR A 627 5.87 2.29 6.11
C THR A 627 4.70 2.96 5.37
N PRO A 628 4.47 4.28 5.54
CA PRO A 628 3.56 5.02 4.68
C PRO A 628 4.14 5.16 3.26
N SER A 629 3.30 5.53 2.28
CA SER A 629 3.74 5.68 0.90
C SER A 629 4.67 6.90 0.73
N LEU A 630 5.79 6.76 0.01
CA LEU A 630 6.69 7.87 -0.32
C LEU A 630 5.95 9.00 -1.06
N ARG A 631 4.96 8.66 -1.89
CA ARG A 631 4.08 9.63 -2.58
C ARG A 631 3.33 10.53 -1.59
N ASP A 632 3.06 10.04 -0.38
CA ASP A 632 2.36 10.76 0.68
C ASP A 632 3.31 11.54 1.61
N GLN A 633 4.62 11.61 1.32
CA GLN A 633 5.61 12.22 2.23
C GLN A 633 5.33 13.69 2.61
N THR A 634 4.61 14.42 1.76
CA THR A 634 4.20 15.82 1.99
C THR A 634 2.85 15.94 2.68
N CYS A 635 2.10 14.84 2.82
CA CYS A 635 0.77 14.81 3.42
C CYS A 635 0.84 14.73 4.95
N CYS A 636 -0.29 15.02 5.59
CA CYS A 636 -0.43 14.96 7.04
C CYS A 636 -0.33 13.52 7.55
N VAL A 637 0.68 13.23 8.39
CA VAL A 637 0.85 11.92 9.03
C VAL A 637 -0.40 11.46 9.80
N VAL A 638 -1.16 12.40 10.36
CA VAL A 638 -2.44 12.08 11.03
C VAL A 638 -3.49 11.64 10.01
N ASN A 639 -3.61 12.33 8.87
CA ASN A 639 -4.54 11.93 7.81
C ASN A 639 -4.12 10.62 7.13
N GLN A 640 -2.82 10.37 6.95
CA GLN A 640 -2.32 9.08 6.49
C GLN A 640 -2.79 7.94 7.40
N LYS A 641 -2.65 8.11 8.73
CA LYS A 641 -3.14 7.12 9.71
C LYS A 641 -4.66 6.97 9.66
N LEU A 642 -5.40 8.07 9.61
CA LEU A 642 -6.87 8.04 9.51
C LEU A 642 -7.34 7.34 8.23
N LYS A 643 -6.61 7.50 7.12
CA LYS A 643 -6.91 6.81 5.86
C LYS A 643 -6.78 5.30 6.00
N LEU A 644 -5.68 4.83 6.61
CA LEU A 644 -5.47 3.41 6.88
C LEU A 644 -6.55 2.83 7.81
N LEU A 645 -6.91 3.57 8.86
CA LEU A 645 -7.99 3.16 9.78
C LEU A 645 -9.35 3.11 9.07
N ALA A 646 -9.66 4.10 8.23
CA ALA A 646 -10.89 4.13 7.44
C ALA A 646 -10.94 3.00 6.39
N GLN A 647 -9.81 2.68 5.75
CA GLN A 647 -9.70 1.52 4.86
C GLN A 647 -9.98 0.22 5.62
N ARG A 648 -9.34 0.01 6.77
CA ARG A 648 -9.57 -1.18 7.59
C ARG A 648 -11.02 -1.31 8.08
N ALA A 649 -11.67 -0.20 8.41
CA ALA A 649 -13.09 -0.20 8.77
C ALA A 649 -13.98 -0.65 7.59
N ARG A 650 -13.71 -0.14 6.39
CA ARG A 650 -14.43 -0.56 5.16
C ARG A 650 -14.18 -2.03 4.81
N ASP A 651 -12.96 -2.51 4.97
CA ASP A 651 -12.65 -3.92 4.72
C ASP A 651 -13.43 -4.82 5.70
N ARG A 652 -13.48 -4.43 6.98
CA ARG A 652 -14.27 -5.13 8.00
C ARG A 652 -15.78 -5.13 7.69
N GLU A 653 -16.31 -4.10 7.06
CA GLU A 653 -17.70 -4.04 6.62
C GLU A 653 -18.03 -5.06 5.53
N LEU A 654 -17.03 -5.46 4.73
CA LEU A 654 -17.14 -6.47 3.68
C LEU A 654 -16.84 -7.89 4.18
N ASP A 655 -16.28 -8.05 5.38
CA ASP A 655 -16.00 -9.37 5.95
C ASP A 655 -17.28 -10.21 6.03
N MET A 656 -17.18 -11.44 5.52
CA MET A 656 -18.24 -12.44 5.60
C MET A 656 -18.27 -13.01 7.01
N VAL A 657 -19.38 -12.80 7.73
CA VAL A 657 -19.56 -13.24 9.10
C VAL A 657 -20.78 -14.15 9.21
N PRO A 658 -20.71 -15.22 10.02
CA PRO A 658 -21.87 -16.06 10.27
C PRO A 658 -22.94 -15.27 11.03
N CYS A 659 -24.21 -15.56 10.75
CA CYS A 659 -25.31 -14.96 11.46
C CYS A 659 -25.24 -15.27 12.96
N ARG A 660 -25.26 -14.22 13.81
CA ARG A 660 -25.29 -14.35 15.29
C ARG A 660 -26.54 -15.04 15.85
N GLN A 661 -27.60 -15.16 15.06
CA GLN A 661 -28.81 -15.91 15.41
C GLN A 661 -28.74 -17.36 14.90
N HIS A 662 -27.57 -17.79 14.39
CA HIS A 662 -27.25 -19.15 13.97
C HIS A 662 -28.21 -19.74 12.92
N CYS A 663 -28.70 -18.90 11.98
CA CYS A 663 -29.51 -19.38 10.84
C CYS A 663 -28.67 -19.98 9.69
N GLU A 664 -27.41 -20.35 9.97
CA GLU A 664 -26.43 -20.94 9.02
C GLU A 664 -26.02 -20.06 7.83
N GLN A 665 -26.64 -18.90 7.62
CA GLN A 665 -26.24 -17.94 6.60
C GLN A 665 -24.98 -17.17 6.99
N VAL A 666 -24.07 -17.03 6.03
CA VAL A 666 -22.91 -16.13 6.12
C VAL A 666 -23.22 -14.88 5.31
N VAL A 667 -23.14 -13.71 5.95
CA VAL A 667 -23.48 -12.42 5.34
C VAL A 667 -22.35 -11.41 5.55
N ALA A 668 -22.21 -10.44 4.66
CA ALA A 668 -21.27 -9.35 4.86
C ALA A 668 -21.60 -8.60 6.16
N PHE A 669 -20.59 -8.21 6.94
CA PHE A 669 -20.77 -7.58 8.25
C PHE A 669 -21.67 -6.34 8.19
N ARG A 670 -21.51 -5.49 7.15
CA ARG A 670 -22.38 -4.32 6.92
C ARG A 670 -23.87 -4.67 6.74
N SER A 671 -24.15 -5.86 6.24
CA SER A 671 -25.50 -6.37 5.99
C SER A 671 -26.05 -7.18 7.16
N LEU A 672 -25.23 -7.50 8.17
CA LEU A 672 -25.62 -8.36 9.29
C LEU A 672 -26.82 -7.81 10.06
N GLU A 673 -26.85 -6.50 10.30
CA GLU A 673 -27.97 -5.87 11.00
C GLU A 673 -29.27 -5.90 10.18
N ARG A 674 -29.19 -5.61 8.88
CA ARG A 674 -30.33 -5.75 7.97
C ARG A 674 -30.81 -7.20 7.92
N HIS A 675 -29.88 -8.14 7.85
CA HIS A 675 -30.17 -9.56 7.87
C HIS A 675 -30.94 -9.92 9.15
N HIS A 676 -30.45 -9.54 10.34
CA HIS A 676 -31.14 -9.80 11.62
C HIS A 676 -32.54 -9.17 11.71
N ARG A 677 -32.74 -7.99 11.12
CA ARG A 677 -34.02 -7.27 11.20
C ARG A 677 -35.07 -7.73 10.17
N VAL A 678 -34.65 -8.14 8.98
CA VAL A 678 -35.57 -8.31 7.84
C VAL A 678 -35.51 -9.73 7.25
N GLU A 679 -34.31 -10.28 7.07
CA GLU A 679 -34.11 -11.48 6.23
C GLU A 679 -34.00 -12.76 7.07
N CYS A 680 -33.48 -12.67 8.30
CA CYS A 680 -33.22 -13.82 9.15
C CYS A 680 -34.51 -14.57 9.49
N VAL A 681 -34.46 -15.89 9.36
CA VAL A 681 -35.57 -16.81 9.70
C VAL A 681 -35.83 -16.85 11.21
N HIS A 682 -34.82 -16.57 12.01
CA HIS A 682 -34.91 -16.51 13.47
C HIS A 682 -35.13 -15.09 14.02
N ARG A 683 -35.42 -14.10 13.17
CA ARG A 683 -35.75 -12.75 13.62
C ARG A 683 -37.03 -12.75 14.47
N MET A 684 -37.07 -11.88 15.46
CA MET A 684 -38.27 -11.68 16.28
C MET A 684 -39.22 -10.73 15.56
N VAL A 685 -40.47 -11.14 15.39
CA VAL A 685 -41.54 -10.34 14.80
C VAL A 685 -42.71 -10.23 15.77
N VAL A 686 -43.44 -9.13 15.69
CA VAL A 686 -44.70 -8.94 16.40
C VAL A 686 -45.84 -9.46 15.52
N CYS A 687 -46.84 -10.10 16.14
CA CYS A 687 -48.04 -10.53 15.44
C CYS A 687 -48.69 -9.36 14.66
N LYS A 688 -49.07 -9.62 13.41
CA LYS A 688 -49.73 -8.61 12.53
C LYS A 688 -51.18 -8.35 12.91
N GLU A 689 -51.81 -9.24 13.67
CA GLU A 689 -53.21 -9.06 14.08
C GLU A 689 -53.31 -7.97 15.16
N VAL A 690 -54.18 -7.00 14.90
CA VAL A 690 -54.41 -5.87 15.80
C VAL A 690 -54.88 -6.38 17.15
N GLY A 691 -54.12 -6.07 18.21
CA GLY A 691 -54.43 -6.46 19.58
C GLY A 691 -53.96 -7.86 20.01
N CYS A 692 -53.06 -8.52 19.28
CA CYS A 692 -52.37 -9.73 19.75
C CYS A 692 -51.04 -9.43 20.48
N GLU A 693 -50.27 -8.44 20.02
CA GLU A 693 -48.98 -7.94 20.58
C GLU A 693 -47.88 -8.98 20.89
N GLN A 694 -48.12 -10.27 20.65
CA GLN A 694 -47.19 -11.36 20.90
C GLN A 694 -45.97 -11.26 19.97
N VAL A 695 -44.80 -11.50 20.56
CA VAL A 695 -43.51 -11.52 19.84
C VAL A 695 -43.04 -12.96 19.70
N TYR A 696 -42.73 -13.38 18.48
CA TYR A 696 -42.30 -14.75 18.17
C TYR A 696 -41.22 -14.75 17.09
N ARG A 697 -40.52 -15.88 16.93
CA ARG A 697 -39.54 -16.05 15.83
C ARG A 697 -40.30 -16.18 14.51
N TRP A 698 -39.83 -15.55 13.45
CA TRP A 698 -40.49 -15.64 12.14
C TRP A 698 -40.74 -17.08 11.68
N SER A 699 -39.79 -17.99 11.94
CA SER A 699 -39.96 -19.44 11.68
C SER A 699 -41.21 -20.07 12.33
N SER A 700 -41.69 -19.52 13.45
CA SER A 700 -42.88 -19.99 14.15
C SER A 700 -44.15 -19.20 13.82
N GLU A 701 -44.16 -18.32 12.79
CA GLU A 701 -45.34 -17.52 12.42
C GLU A 701 -46.55 -18.40 12.12
N ALA A 702 -46.38 -19.44 11.31
CA ALA A 702 -47.45 -20.36 10.95
C ALA A 702 -47.99 -21.16 12.15
N GLU A 703 -47.17 -21.43 13.16
CA GLU A 703 -47.60 -22.09 14.39
C GLU A 703 -48.36 -21.11 15.29
N HIS A 704 -47.85 -19.89 15.44
CA HIS A 704 -48.51 -18.84 16.21
C HIS A 704 -49.91 -18.53 15.66
N LEU A 705 -50.03 -18.30 14.36
CA LEU A 705 -51.31 -17.96 13.73
C LEU A 705 -52.33 -19.10 13.85
N ARG A 706 -51.90 -20.37 13.69
CA ARG A 706 -52.80 -21.53 13.73
C ARG A 706 -53.25 -21.94 15.14
N ALA A 707 -52.44 -21.71 16.17
CA ALA A 707 -52.69 -22.30 17.49
C ALA A 707 -52.67 -21.33 18.67
N LYS A 708 -52.02 -20.15 18.53
CA LYS A 708 -51.76 -19.25 19.67
C LYS A 708 -52.42 -17.87 19.51
N CYS A 709 -52.66 -17.41 18.28
CA CYS A 709 -53.23 -16.09 18.02
C CYS A 709 -54.77 -16.11 18.11
N GLU A 710 -55.32 -15.80 19.29
CA GLU A 710 -56.77 -15.74 19.48
C GLU A 710 -57.47 -14.78 18.51
N ARG A 711 -56.84 -13.63 18.20
CA ARG A 711 -57.37 -12.64 17.24
C ARG A 711 -57.47 -13.21 15.82
N HIS A 712 -56.44 -13.92 15.38
CA HIS A 712 -56.43 -14.58 14.07
C HIS A 712 -57.51 -15.68 14.00
N LEU A 713 -57.57 -16.52 15.02
CA LEU A 713 -58.57 -17.60 15.11
C LEU A 713 -60.00 -17.06 15.14
N PHE A 714 -60.25 -15.98 15.88
CA PHE A 714 -61.56 -15.33 15.89
C PHE A 714 -61.93 -14.74 14.53
N ARG A 715 -60.97 -14.14 13.82
CA ARG A 715 -61.18 -13.63 12.47
C ARG A 715 -61.51 -14.75 11.49
N GLU A 716 -60.75 -15.84 11.51
CA GLU A 716 -61.02 -17.04 10.69
C GLU A 716 -62.43 -17.59 10.97
N GLU A 717 -62.83 -17.66 12.25
CA GLU A 717 -64.18 -18.08 12.64
C GLU A 717 -65.27 -17.12 12.14
N LEU A 718 -65.04 -15.80 12.19
CA LEU A 718 -65.99 -14.82 11.62
C LEU A 718 -66.12 -14.96 10.10
N VAL A 719 -65.00 -15.16 9.40
CA VAL A 719 -64.98 -15.41 7.94
C VAL A 719 -65.76 -16.69 7.64
N ARG A 720 -65.51 -17.78 8.39
CA ARG A 720 -66.25 -19.04 8.27
C ARG A 720 -67.76 -18.83 8.45
N ARG A 721 -68.18 -18.18 9.54
CA ARG A 721 -69.60 -17.88 9.79
C ARG A 721 -70.23 -17.01 8.71
N TYR A 722 -69.47 -16.07 8.14
CA TYR A 722 -69.95 -15.24 7.04
C TYR A 722 -70.21 -16.08 5.79
N HIS A 723 -69.31 -17.01 5.46
CA HIS A 723 -69.51 -17.96 4.37
C HIS A 723 -70.68 -18.92 4.65
N ASP A 724 -70.76 -19.51 5.83
CA ASP A 724 -71.84 -20.44 6.21
C ASP A 724 -73.23 -19.79 6.11
N LYS A 725 -73.36 -18.51 6.47
CA LYS A 725 -74.62 -17.76 6.34
C LYS A 725 -75.03 -17.52 4.88
N ARG A 726 -74.06 -17.44 3.97
CA ARG A 726 -74.27 -17.19 2.53
C ARG A 726 -74.27 -18.48 1.71
N GLU A 727 -73.92 -19.60 2.31
CA GLU A 727 -73.99 -20.92 1.70
C GLU A 727 -75.40 -21.17 1.16
N LEU A 728 -75.47 -21.56 -0.10
CA LEU A 728 -76.70 -21.96 -0.76
C LEU A 728 -77.02 -23.39 -0.31
N VAL A 729 -78.12 -23.53 0.42
CA VAL A 729 -78.60 -24.81 0.92
C VAL A 729 -79.97 -25.10 0.34
N GLU A 730 -80.28 -26.38 0.16
CA GLU A 730 -81.61 -26.81 -0.29
C GLU A 730 -82.68 -26.46 0.74
N CYS A 731 -83.86 -26.07 0.25
CA CYS A 731 -85.00 -25.75 1.11
C CYS A 731 -85.43 -26.95 1.96
N ILE A 732 -85.58 -26.74 3.28
CA ILE A 732 -85.99 -27.77 4.25
C ILE A 732 -87.40 -28.33 3.94
N LEU A 733 -88.25 -27.53 3.27
CA LEU A 733 -89.58 -27.95 2.82
C LEU A 733 -89.56 -28.64 1.43
N ASN A 734 -88.38 -29.00 0.92
CA ASN A 734 -88.15 -29.71 -0.35
C ASN A 734 -88.85 -29.07 -1.56
N CYS A 735 -88.78 -27.74 -1.69
CA CYS A 735 -89.34 -27.03 -2.85
C CYS A 735 -88.37 -26.88 -4.04
N ALA A 736 -87.24 -27.61 -4.03
CA ALA A 736 -86.18 -27.61 -5.04
C ALA A 736 -85.47 -26.26 -5.27
N GLN A 737 -85.70 -25.25 -4.43
CA GLN A 737 -84.97 -23.98 -4.50
C GLN A 737 -83.74 -23.99 -3.59
N LEU A 738 -82.61 -23.50 -4.11
CA LEU A 738 -81.41 -23.23 -3.33
C LEU A 738 -81.52 -21.84 -2.72
N VAL A 739 -81.45 -21.77 -1.39
CA VAL A 739 -81.65 -20.53 -0.63
C VAL A 739 -80.41 -20.29 0.22
N GLN A 740 -79.95 -19.05 0.28
CA GLN A 740 -78.88 -18.70 1.21
C GLN A 740 -79.33 -19.02 2.63
N ARG A 741 -78.50 -19.74 3.40
CA ARG A 741 -78.88 -20.24 4.73
C ARG A 741 -79.47 -19.16 5.64
N ARG A 742 -78.95 -17.91 5.57
CA ARG A 742 -79.48 -16.75 6.32
C ARG A 742 -80.95 -16.38 6.01
N PHE A 743 -81.44 -16.69 4.81
CA PHE A 743 -82.80 -16.39 4.37
C PHE A 743 -83.72 -17.63 4.41
N MET A 744 -83.22 -18.78 4.86
CA MET A 744 -84.00 -20.02 4.91
C MET A 744 -85.32 -19.85 5.69
N ALA A 745 -85.28 -19.17 6.83
CA ALA A 745 -86.49 -18.93 7.62
C ALA A 745 -87.51 -18.07 6.87
N LEU A 746 -87.07 -16.97 6.23
CA LEU A 746 -87.96 -16.10 5.44
C LEU A 746 -88.58 -16.87 4.27
N HIS A 747 -87.74 -17.62 3.56
CA HIS A 747 -88.17 -18.47 2.45
C HIS A 747 -89.24 -19.47 2.90
N CYS A 748 -88.96 -20.28 3.93
CA CYS A 748 -89.89 -21.31 4.40
C CYS A 748 -91.25 -20.75 4.85
N HIS A 749 -91.27 -19.55 5.47
CA HIS A 749 -92.50 -19.00 6.04
C HIS A 749 -93.32 -18.13 5.06
N LYS A 750 -92.68 -17.43 4.12
CA LYS A 750 -93.37 -16.45 3.27
C LYS A 750 -93.36 -16.78 1.78
N GLU A 751 -92.28 -17.34 1.28
CA GLU A 751 -92.04 -17.44 -0.17
C GLU A 751 -92.21 -18.87 -0.69
N CYS A 752 -91.95 -19.87 0.14
CA CYS A 752 -91.93 -21.27 -0.27
C CYS A 752 -93.30 -21.73 -0.77
N VAL A 753 -93.30 -22.42 -1.92
CA VAL A 753 -94.50 -23.02 -2.52
C VAL A 753 -95.02 -24.20 -1.71
N ASN A 754 -94.16 -24.83 -0.91
CA ASN A 754 -94.50 -25.91 0.00
C ASN A 754 -94.83 -25.41 1.42
N ARG A 755 -94.89 -24.09 1.66
CA ARG A 755 -95.27 -23.56 2.98
C ARG A 755 -96.71 -23.95 3.32
N LEU A 756 -96.99 -24.10 4.61
CA LEU A 756 -98.35 -24.32 5.10
C LEU A 756 -99.06 -22.98 5.24
N ILE A 757 -100.25 -22.88 4.65
CA ILE A 757 -101.16 -21.73 4.77
C ILE A 757 -102.54 -22.22 5.22
N THR A 758 -103.30 -21.37 5.89
CA THR A 758 -104.70 -21.66 6.22
C THR A 758 -105.61 -21.36 5.04
N CYS A 759 -106.72 -22.08 4.92
CA CYS A 759 -107.75 -21.77 3.94
C CYS A 759 -108.25 -20.32 4.11
N PRO A 760 -108.42 -19.53 3.02
CA PRO A 760 -108.92 -18.16 3.07
C PRO A 760 -110.33 -18.04 3.66
N TRP A 761 -111.15 -19.08 3.50
CA TRP A 761 -112.50 -19.13 4.06
C TRP A 761 -112.40 -19.54 5.53
N ALA A 762 -112.74 -18.60 6.42
CA ALA A 762 -112.59 -18.76 7.87
C ALA A 762 -113.41 -19.93 8.45
N ASP A 763 -114.48 -20.33 7.77
CA ASP A 763 -115.35 -21.46 8.13
C ASP A 763 -114.78 -22.82 7.68
N CYS A 764 -113.76 -22.87 6.82
CA CYS A 764 -113.12 -24.13 6.43
C CYS A 764 -112.02 -24.57 7.40
N GLY A 765 -111.22 -23.65 7.93
CA GLY A 765 -110.20 -23.90 8.96
C GLY A 765 -109.01 -24.84 8.62
N GLU A 766 -108.98 -25.49 7.45
CA GLU A 766 -107.91 -26.44 7.09
C GLU A 766 -106.58 -25.75 6.77
N THR A 767 -105.47 -26.32 7.25
CA THR A 767 -104.10 -25.97 6.85
C THR A 767 -103.67 -26.81 5.65
N ILE A 768 -103.23 -26.11 4.61
CA ILE A 768 -102.94 -26.68 3.30
C ILE A 768 -101.59 -26.21 2.79
N VAL A 769 -100.94 -27.03 1.98
CA VAL A 769 -99.70 -26.64 1.30
C VAL A 769 -100.04 -25.58 0.25
N ALA A 770 -99.30 -24.45 0.26
CA ALA A 770 -99.63 -23.28 -0.55
C ALA A 770 -99.84 -23.59 -2.05
N LYS A 771 -99.01 -24.45 -2.65
CA LYS A 771 -99.16 -24.87 -4.06
C LYS A 771 -100.47 -25.61 -4.36
N THR A 772 -101.08 -26.25 -3.35
CA THR A 772 -102.33 -27.02 -3.50
C THR A 772 -103.58 -26.20 -3.16
N LEU A 773 -103.44 -24.92 -2.82
CA LEU A 773 -104.55 -24.05 -2.42
C LEU A 773 -105.64 -23.98 -3.48
N ALA A 774 -105.29 -23.77 -4.75
CA ALA A 774 -106.27 -23.68 -5.84
C ALA A 774 -107.10 -24.96 -5.96
N ARG A 775 -106.44 -26.13 -5.90
CA ARG A 775 -107.12 -27.43 -5.92
C ARG A 775 -108.04 -27.60 -4.70
N HIS A 776 -107.57 -27.24 -3.51
CA HIS A 776 -108.40 -27.28 -2.31
C HIS A 776 -109.63 -26.37 -2.48
N LEU A 777 -109.43 -25.12 -2.89
CA LEU A 777 -110.51 -24.16 -3.13
C LEU A 777 -111.51 -24.64 -4.18
N GLU A 778 -111.10 -25.39 -5.21
CA GLU A 778 -112.00 -25.90 -6.25
C GLU A 778 -112.77 -27.15 -5.82
N ARG A 779 -112.08 -28.13 -5.23
CA ARG A 779 -112.58 -29.52 -5.08
C ARG A 779 -112.78 -29.97 -3.64
N ASP A 780 -111.89 -29.57 -2.73
CA ASP A 780 -111.80 -30.19 -1.40
C ASP A 780 -112.31 -29.28 -0.27
N CYS A 781 -112.52 -27.99 -0.54
CA CYS A 781 -112.94 -26.99 0.43
C CYS A 781 -114.40 -27.19 0.84
N ARG A 782 -114.60 -27.39 2.14
CA ARG A 782 -115.90 -27.64 2.80
C ARG A 782 -116.56 -26.36 3.34
N SER A 783 -116.13 -25.19 2.88
CA SER A 783 -116.72 -23.90 3.29
C SER A 783 -118.17 -23.82 2.83
N GLN A 784 -119.09 -23.59 3.78
CA GLN A 784 -120.51 -23.38 3.48
C GLN A 784 -120.71 -22.05 2.75
N SER A 785 -119.80 -21.10 2.98
CA SER A 785 -119.80 -19.79 2.32
C SER A 785 -119.57 -19.92 0.80
N LYS A 786 -118.71 -20.85 0.37
CA LYS A 786 -118.43 -21.13 -1.05
C LYS A 786 -119.60 -21.77 -1.80
N GLU A 787 -120.41 -22.62 -1.16
CA GLU A 787 -121.59 -23.25 -1.80
C GLU A 787 -122.72 -22.26 -2.05
N ARG A 788 -122.79 -21.14 -1.30
CA ARG A 788 -123.76 -20.07 -1.54
C ARG A 788 -123.39 -19.16 -2.72
N ASP A 789 -122.11 -19.09 -3.05
CA ASP A 789 -121.57 -18.27 -4.15
C ASP A 789 -121.37 -19.06 -5.47
N ARG A 790 -121.73 -20.35 -5.50
CA ARG A 790 -121.77 -21.22 -6.70
C ARG A 790 -123.20 -21.41 -7.19
#